data_AF-A0A953M2S6-F1
#
_entry.id   AF-A0A953M2S6-F1
#
_cell.length_a   1.000
_cell.length_b   1.000
_cell.length_c   1.000
_cell.angle_alpha   90.00
_cell.angle_beta   90.00
_cell.angle_gamma   90.00
#
_symmetry.space_group_name_H-M   'P 1'
#
loop_
_entity.id
_entity.type
_entity.pdbx_description
1 polymer ?
#
loop_
_entity_poly.entity_id
_entity_poly.type
_entity_poly.pdbx_seq_one_letter_code
_entity_poly.pdbx_strand_id
1 'polypeptide(L)'
;SKNSATVRFVDSANRDFHLSGTDTVARDAGVSLSADTYLAFSSDVDGSLRPNGTAWDIGADEYLDLAAPSVPAGLQASAASPTQINLSWNPSTDDVEVAGYHVYRNTALVATVTATSYSDTGLTASTTYSYTVDAFDAVPNTSAQSSPPVQATTLSAPDTTPPTGTIVINQGATSTRSTAVTLTLSCSDNSSGCTRMQFSNDGTSWSTAEAYATTKAWTLSSGDNSKTVRVKYYDGAGNPSVAYSDTILLDTTPPPTSTATPPGGNYSTPQSVTLTCSDGTGSGCAQIYYTTDGSTPTTNSSIYSSPINIATNTTLKFVARDLAGNPDPIRTEHIKTEVYYIGNTPPVGYIDSISPSSITAGELVTFTGHGTDADGTITGYNWRSSISGQLSAATSFSTSALPAGTHTIYFKVQDNTGEWSTEVNQSLTVSQGQYELGTSDMVINAGAANVTPPSGRSTIPVYSAGATLDQEGKEYVLQNNVSASGTAFVIAAHNVTLNLNGYTITYGTGGGTAPAYGVYIEGGAYSRGYAGLAIVNGTIKQSPSSSCAGDTDPKRYGINCNPIYAYKTDGMEIGGLTISYHTDDTNGIHMSYGWNANIHHNTIQDTGAVLSDRHQAIKVIQTENLDTMKIHHNSVTARHIGIKAGYNAEVYNNQVTINSIDTNSFGISVRNGAAHHNKVYGTGVHPIAFWCEESTKIYTNYAEVQNTKWGAEYGDTGSSCYRMVWGNGKDSEIMYNTCILHATANYNNKGWDSWGRGFWLGLPDETLSTDLHDNVIIATNNDGIAKAAAIAIVSNNVSPNLKIRNNRVESNWANVLLADHYGHADGYAQFIDNTFVKRDNYSSYRTIKSEYSSIPSTGTFISNDMEGGASMDSINLEFNGTDAEDQKEIRVGWHLNITVRDTANNLVNNADVDVYEYDDPVSPAFSGKTGSNGTVSTDAIQYHRTNKTTSGTPMGDGSYKVYKTPHTIRARYGSKSGTTQVNLTGDQSVTVTIQ
;
A
#
# COMPACT_ATOMS: atom_id res chain seq x y z
N SER A 1 51.57 -26.46 -65.51
CA SER A 1 51.35 -25.41 -64.49
C SER A 1 52.68 -24.78 -64.08
N LYS A 2 52.68 -23.74 -63.23
CA LYS A 2 53.88 -23.04 -62.70
C LYS A 2 54.82 -23.93 -61.85
N ASN A 3 54.52 -25.22 -61.75
CA ASN A 3 55.16 -26.22 -60.92
C ASN A 3 55.77 -27.36 -61.78
N SER A 4 55.90 -27.14 -63.10
CA SER A 4 56.36 -28.13 -64.09
C SER A 4 55.56 -29.45 -64.12
N ALA A 5 54.29 -29.42 -63.67
CA ALA A 5 53.37 -30.54 -63.84
C ALA A 5 52.47 -30.34 -65.08
N THR A 6 52.25 -31.42 -65.83
CA THR A 6 51.32 -31.48 -66.96
C THR A 6 49.89 -31.53 -66.43
N VAL A 7 49.04 -30.58 -66.84
CA VAL A 7 47.60 -30.61 -66.59
C VAL A 7 46.93 -31.13 -67.86
N ARG A 8 46.00 -32.08 -67.75
CA ARG A 8 45.25 -32.62 -68.87
C ARG A 8 43.83 -32.06 -68.84
N PHE A 9 43.43 -31.40 -69.92
CA PHE A 9 42.05 -31.01 -70.17
C PHE A 9 41.33 -32.17 -70.87
N VAL A 10 40.08 -32.40 -70.50
CA VAL A 10 39.26 -33.47 -71.10
C VAL A 10 38.40 -32.84 -72.19
N ASP A 11 38.56 -33.34 -73.41
CA ASP A 11 37.69 -33.13 -74.57
C ASP A 11 37.86 -31.86 -75.43
N SER A 12 38.78 -31.96 -76.39
CA SER A 12 38.97 -30.95 -77.44
C SER A 12 37.87 -30.93 -78.53
N ALA A 13 36.95 -31.90 -78.58
CA ALA A 13 35.91 -31.95 -79.61
C ALA A 13 34.72 -31.03 -79.28
N ASN A 14 34.43 -30.84 -77.98
CA ASN A 14 33.31 -30.04 -77.49
C ASN A 14 33.70 -28.65 -76.97
N ARG A 15 35.00 -28.31 -77.01
CA ARG A 15 35.57 -27.04 -76.51
C ARG A 15 35.22 -26.76 -75.03
N ASP A 16 35.06 -27.81 -74.24
CA ASP A 16 34.84 -27.70 -72.80
C ASP A 16 36.18 -27.77 -72.06
N PHE A 17 36.41 -26.82 -71.15
CA PHE A 17 37.65 -26.70 -70.39
C PHE A 17 37.31 -26.68 -68.89
N HIS A 18 37.04 -27.84 -68.31
CA HIS A 18 36.86 -27.96 -66.86
C HIS A 18 38.02 -28.68 -66.16
N LEU A 19 38.25 -28.34 -64.88
CA LEU A 19 39.14 -29.06 -63.97
C LEU A 19 38.31 -30.08 -63.17
N SER A 20 38.84 -31.28 -62.96
CA SER A 20 38.19 -32.32 -62.15
C SER A 20 37.96 -31.87 -60.70
N GLY A 21 36.81 -32.22 -60.11
CA GLY A 21 36.44 -31.93 -58.72
C GLY A 21 37.31 -32.59 -57.64
N THR A 22 38.30 -33.42 -57.99
CA THR A 22 39.19 -34.12 -57.05
C THR A 22 40.63 -33.58 -56.99
N ASP A 23 40.97 -32.50 -57.71
CA ASP A 23 42.34 -31.92 -57.71
C ASP A 23 42.48 -30.78 -56.68
N THR A 24 43.11 -31.07 -55.54
CA THR A 24 43.28 -30.11 -54.43
C THR A 24 44.49 -29.18 -54.56
N VAL A 25 45.31 -29.29 -55.61
CA VAL A 25 46.54 -28.48 -55.76
C VAL A 25 46.32 -27.26 -56.67
N ALA A 26 45.37 -27.32 -57.61
CA ALA A 26 45.07 -26.22 -58.54
C ALA A 26 43.97 -25.27 -58.05
N ARG A 27 43.19 -25.67 -57.05
CA ARG A 27 42.17 -24.83 -56.42
C ARG A 27 42.86 -23.64 -55.74
N ASP A 28 42.52 -22.42 -56.15
CA ASP A 28 42.96 -21.14 -55.57
C ASP A 28 44.42 -20.71 -55.80
N ALA A 29 45.16 -21.34 -56.72
CA ALA A 29 46.60 -21.06 -56.94
C ALA A 29 46.93 -20.00 -58.03
N GLY A 30 45.95 -19.22 -58.50
CA GLY A 30 46.10 -18.28 -59.63
C GLY A 30 45.92 -16.80 -59.29
N VAL A 31 46.49 -15.91 -60.12
CA VAL A 31 46.31 -14.45 -60.03
C VAL A 31 45.07 -14.05 -60.85
N SER A 32 44.29 -13.08 -60.36
CA SER A 32 43.14 -12.56 -61.09
C SER A 32 43.52 -11.96 -62.44
N LEU A 33 42.87 -12.41 -63.52
CA LEU A 33 42.98 -11.82 -64.86
C LEU A 33 42.17 -10.52 -65.02
N SER A 34 41.45 -10.10 -63.97
CA SER A 34 40.64 -8.87 -63.96
C SER A 34 41.45 -7.58 -64.13
N ALA A 35 42.78 -7.65 -64.17
CA ALA A 35 43.69 -6.52 -64.36
C ALA A 35 44.42 -6.54 -65.72
N ASP A 36 44.12 -7.51 -66.60
CA ASP A 36 44.72 -7.55 -67.94
C ASP A 36 43.99 -6.59 -68.89
N THR A 37 44.64 -5.48 -69.20
CA THR A 37 44.10 -4.42 -70.07
C THR A 37 43.90 -4.84 -71.53
N TYR A 38 44.37 -6.02 -71.93
CA TYR A 38 44.25 -6.52 -73.30
C TYR A 38 43.05 -7.45 -73.53
N LEU A 39 42.27 -7.80 -72.50
CA LEU A 39 41.06 -8.64 -72.59
C LEU A 39 39.84 -7.94 -71.97
N ALA A 40 39.38 -6.85 -72.59
CA ALA A 40 38.16 -6.15 -72.19
C ALA A 40 36.96 -6.61 -73.04
N PHE A 41 36.03 -7.35 -72.43
CA PHE A 41 34.69 -7.60 -72.99
C PHE A 41 33.65 -6.98 -72.05
N SER A 42 32.72 -6.20 -72.58
CA SER A 42 31.69 -5.48 -71.80
C SER A 42 30.27 -6.09 -71.91
N SER A 43 30.15 -7.25 -72.56
CA SER A 43 28.88 -7.98 -72.72
C SER A 43 29.16 -9.47 -72.89
N ASP A 44 28.19 -10.31 -72.51
CA ASP A 44 28.16 -11.73 -72.85
C ASP A 44 27.72 -11.94 -74.32
N VAL A 45 27.83 -13.17 -74.83
CA VAL A 45 27.48 -13.58 -76.20
C VAL A 45 25.97 -13.45 -76.50
N ASP A 46 25.12 -13.35 -75.48
CA ASP A 46 23.66 -13.17 -75.60
C ASP A 46 23.18 -11.72 -75.31
N GLY A 47 24.08 -10.80 -74.94
CA GLY A 47 23.80 -9.36 -74.88
C GLY A 47 23.33 -8.78 -73.54
N SER A 48 23.39 -9.51 -72.43
CA SER A 48 23.03 -9.00 -71.09
C SER A 48 24.17 -8.22 -70.39
N LEU A 49 23.83 -7.19 -69.61
CA LEU A 49 24.76 -6.38 -68.79
C LEU A 49 24.94 -6.99 -67.39
N ARG A 50 26.20 -7.08 -66.92
CA ARG A 50 26.53 -7.68 -65.61
C ARG A 50 26.25 -6.74 -64.42
N PRO A 51 25.59 -7.20 -63.33
CA PRO A 51 25.52 -6.45 -62.08
C PRO A 51 26.84 -6.56 -61.29
N ASN A 52 27.51 -5.42 -61.15
CA ASN A 52 28.65 -5.10 -60.28
C ASN A 52 29.13 -6.17 -59.26
N GLY A 53 30.33 -6.73 -59.50
CA GLY A 53 31.36 -6.60 -58.46
C GLY A 53 32.08 -7.84 -57.89
N THR A 54 31.92 -9.06 -58.41
CA THR A 54 32.93 -10.15 -58.23
C THR A 54 32.95 -11.04 -59.47
N ALA A 55 34.13 -11.50 -59.86
CA ALA A 55 34.44 -11.87 -61.24
C ALA A 55 34.86 -13.34 -61.39
N TRP A 56 33.92 -14.23 -61.70
CA TRP A 56 34.04 -15.39 -62.61
C TRP A 56 32.63 -15.87 -63.00
N ASP A 57 32.38 -16.14 -64.28
CA ASP A 57 31.50 -17.25 -64.69
C ASP A 57 31.97 -17.80 -66.05
N ILE A 58 32.12 -19.12 -66.12
CA ILE A 58 32.38 -19.99 -67.27
C ILE A 58 31.07 -20.74 -67.46
N GLY A 59 30.32 -20.41 -68.51
CA GLY A 59 28.98 -20.97 -68.72
C GLY A 59 28.98 -22.45 -69.08
N ALA A 60 28.13 -23.20 -68.39
CA ALA A 60 27.43 -24.35 -68.94
C ALA A 60 25.95 -23.99 -69.02
N ASP A 61 25.40 -24.12 -70.22
CA ASP A 61 23.99 -24.13 -70.56
C ASP A 61 23.16 -24.93 -69.54
N GLU A 62 22.06 -24.30 -69.16
CA GLU A 62 21.03 -24.73 -68.26
C GLU A 62 20.28 -25.92 -68.88
N TYR A 63 20.32 -27.10 -68.24
CA TYR A 63 19.30 -28.11 -68.52
C TYR A 63 17.98 -27.50 -68.04
N LEU A 64 17.16 -26.99 -68.96
CA LEU A 64 15.86 -26.41 -68.61
C LEU A 64 14.99 -27.52 -68.01
N ASP A 65 14.91 -27.54 -66.69
CA ASP A 65 14.04 -28.43 -65.95
C ASP A 65 12.59 -27.94 -66.06
N LEU A 66 11.76 -28.74 -66.72
CA LEU A 66 10.34 -28.45 -66.95
C LEU A 66 9.41 -29.47 -66.27
N ALA A 67 9.97 -30.48 -65.61
CA ALA A 67 9.16 -31.48 -64.93
C ALA A 67 8.89 -31.01 -63.51
N ALA A 68 7.64 -31.16 -63.05
CA ALA A 68 7.33 -30.91 -61.66
C ALA A 68 7.58 -32.17 -60.82
N PRO A 69 7.99 -32.03 -59.55
CA PRO A 69 8.12 -33.15 -58.63
C PRO A 69 6.84 -33.99 -58.49
N SER A 70 6.99 -35.24 -58.07
CA SER A 70 5.84 -36.08 -57.74
C SER A 70 5.08 -35.57 -56.51
N VAL A 71 3.76 -35.75 -56.48
CA VAL A 71 2.89 -35.29 -55.37
C VAL A 71 3.27 -36.02 -54.07
N PRO A 72 3.48 -35.32 -52.95
CA PRO A 72 3.76 -35.94 -51.65
C PRO A 72 2.68 -36.94 -51.24
N ALA A 73 3.08 -38.19 -51.00
CA ALA A 73 2.19 -39.28 -50.60
C ALA A 73 2.30 -39.59 -49.10
N GLY A 74 1.26 -40.20 -48.53
CA GLY A 74 1.30 -40.70 -47.15
C GLY A 74 1.34 -39.62 -46.07
N LEU A 75 0.78 -38.43 -46.34
CA LEU A 75 0.65 -37.37 -45.34
C LEU A 75 -0.12 -37.90 -44.11
N GLN A 76 0.41 -37.61 -42.92
CA GLN A 76 -0.22 -37.90 -41.64
C GLN A 76 -0.16 -36.65 -40.76
N ALA A 77 -1.18 -36.47 -39.91
CA ALA A 77 -1.25 -35.41 -38.93
C ALA A 77 -1.63 -35.98 -37.56
N SER A 78 -0.89 -35.60 -36.52
CA SER A 78 -1.16 -36.04 -35.15
C SER A 78 -1.01 -34.88 -34.17
N ALA A 79 -1.98 -34.74 -33.25
CA ALA A 79 -1.90 -33.72 -32.22
C ALA A 79 -0.82 -34.09 -31.19
N ALA A 80 0.12 -33.17 -30.99
CA ALA A 80 1.22 -33.34 -30.05
C ALA A 80 0.95 -32.62 -28.72
N SER A 81 0.19 -31.53 -28.74
CA SER A 81 -0.19 -30.76 -27.56
C SER A 81 -1.48 -29.96 -27.82
N PRO A 82 -2.00 -29.19 -26.84
CA PRO A 82 -3.11 -28.28 -27.07
C PRO A 82 -2.83 -27.19 -28.10
N THR A 83 -1.56 -26.93 -28.43
CA THR A 83 -1.17 -25.86 -29.36
C THR A 83 -0.27 -26.36 -30.49
N GLN A 84 -0.20 -27.67 -30.73
CA GLN A 84 0.72 -28.25 -31.72
C GLN A 84 0.17 -29.50 -32.41
N ILE A 85 0.36 -29.57 -33.73
CA ILE A 85 0.14 -30.76 -34.57
C ILE A 85 1.43 -31.08 -35.35
N ASN A 86 1.85 -32.33 -35.32
CA ASN A 86 2.99 -32.82 -36.07
C ASN A 86 2.53 -33.51 -37.36
N LEU A 87 3.18 -33.13 -38.46
CA LEU A 87 2.94 -33.65 -39.81
C LEU A 87 4.14 -34.45 -40.31
N SER A 88 3.88 -35.50 -41.07
CA SER A 88 4.89 -36.28 -41.78
C SER A 88 4.35 -36.84 -43.10
N TRP A 89 5.19 -36.95 -44.11
CA TRP A 89 4.86 -37.53 -45.42
C TRP A 89 6.06 -38.28 -46.01
N ASN A 90 5.85 -39.00 -47.11
CA ASN A 90 6.92 -39.69 -47.83
C ASN A 90 7.65 -38.70 -48.77
N PRO A 91 8.97 -38.86 -49.00
CA PRO A 91 9.70 -38.04 -49.95
C PRO A 91 9.12 -38.12 -51.37
N SER A 92 9.02 -36.97 -52.03
CA SER A 92 8.75 -36.86 -53.47
C SER A 92 10.01 -37.17 -54.28
N THR A 93 9.81 -37.40 -55.57
CA THR A 93 10.87 -37.67 -56.55
C THR A 93 10.74 -36.74 -57.73
N ASP A 94 11.86 -36.39 -58.33
CA ASP A 94 11.95 -35.52 -59.50
C ASP A 94 13.07 -36.04 -60.43
N ASP A 95 13.08 -35.66 -61.71
CA ASP A 95 14.12 -36.08 -62.66
C ASP A 95 15.44 -35.32 -62.50
N VAL A 96 15.42 -34.15 -61.86
CA VAL A 96 16.62 -33.41 -61.43
C VAL A 96 16.77 -33.45 -59.91
N GLU A 97 15.96 -32.70 -59.16
CA GLU A 97 16.03 -32.62 -57.70
C GLU A 97 14.77 -32.00 -57.08
N VAL A 98 14.28 -32.57 -55.97
CA VAL A 98 13.26 -31.92 -55.14
C VAL A 98 13.92 -30.92 -54.19
N ALA A 99 13.66 -29.63 -54.39
CA ALA A 99 14.21 -28.56 -53.55
C ALA A 99 13.48 -28.42 -52.21
N GLY A 100 12.19 -28.74 -52.13
CA GLY A 100 11.45 -28.70 -50.88
C GLY A 100 9.95 -28.94 -51.01
N TYR A 101 9.22 -28.57 -49.95
CA TYR A 101 7.78 -28.77 -49.81
C TYR A 101 7.09 -27.52 -49.24
N HIS A 102 5.88 -27.25 -49.73
CA HIS A 102 4.97 -26.27 -49.15
C HIS A 102 3.92 -26.96 -48.30
N VAL A 103 3.76 -26.52 -47.05
CA VAL A 103 2.79 -27.05 -46.09
C VAL A 103 1.63 -26.08 -45.94
N TYR A 104 0.41 -26.56 -46.15
CA TYR A 104 -0.80 -25.74 -46.08
C TYR A 104 -1.66 -26.16 -44.90
N ARG A 105 -2.17 -25.19 -44.15
CA ARG A 105 -3.17 -25.35 -43.09
C ARG A 105 -4.44 -24.62 -43.49
N ASN A 106 -5.56 -25.33 -43.52
CA ASN A 106 -6.86 -24.79 -43.93
C ASN A 106 -6.76 -24.01 -45.25
N THR A 107 -6.06 -24.58 -46.23
CA THR A 107 -5.75 -24.01 -47.57
C THR A 107 -4.72 -22.87 -47.62
N ALA A 108 -4.29 -22.31 -46.49
CA ALA A 108 -3.27 -21.27 -46.45
C ALA A 108 -1.86 -21.87 -46.29
N LEU A 109 -0.88 -21.35 -47.03
CA LEU A 109 0.53 -21.74 -46.87
C LEU A 109 1.03 -21.31 -45.49
N VAL A 110 1.52 -22.26 -44.69
CA VAL A 110 2.04 -22.00 -43.34
C VAL A 110 3.54 -22.23 -43.20
N ALA A 111 4.15 -23.03 -44.08
CA ALA A 111 5.59 -23.23 -44.08
C ALA A 111 6.12 -23.72 -45.42
N THR A 112 7.40 -23.42 -45.66
CA THR A 112 8.22 -24.05 -46.72
C THR A 112 9.35 -24.80 -46.02
N VAL A 113 9.48 -26.10 -46.28
CA VAL A 113 10.44 -26.98 -45.59
C VAL A 113 11.17 -27.88 -46.58
N THR A 114 12.39 -28.27 -46.26
CA THR A 114 13.16 -29.25 -47.04
C THR A 114 13.04 -30.68 -46.48
N ALA A 115 12.62 -30.82 -45.22
CA ALA A 115 12.37 -32.09 -44.57
C ALA A 115 10.97 -32.63 -44.89
N THR A 116 10.77 -33.94 -44.77
CA THR A 116 9.46 -34.60 -45.00
C THR A 116 8.58 -34.64 -43.74
N SER A 117 8.72 -33.62 -42.88
CA SER A 117 7.98 -33.46 -41.64
C SER A 117 7.91 -32.00 -41.23
N TYR A 118 6.84 -31.62 -40.54
CA TYR A 118 6.66 -30.27 -40.02
C TYR A 118 5.95 -30.28 -38.66
N SER A 119 6.43 -29.46 -37.73
CA SER A 119 5.78 -29.25 -36.43
C SER A 119 5.04 -27.91 -36.45
N ASP A 120 3.72 -27.98 -36.62
CA ASP A 120 2.88 -26.78 -36.65
C ASP A 120 2.52 -26.37 -35.22
N THR A 121 3.02 -25.22 -34.77
CA THR A 121 2.92 -24.72 -33.40
C THR A 121 2.10 -23.42 -33.33
N GLY A 122 1.65 -23.05 -32.12
CA GLY A 122 0.82 -21.86 -31.92
C GLY A 122 -0.66 -22.03 -32.30
N LEU A 123 -1.13 -23.28 -32.32
CA LEU A 123 -2.53 -23.62 -32.61
C LEU A 123 -3.45 -23.38 -31.41
N THR A 124 -4.74 -23.24 -31.67
CA THR A 124 -5.78 -23.15 -30.63
C THR A 124 -6.13 -24.54 -30.12
N ALA A 125 -6.33 -24.71 -28.81
CA ALA A 125 -6.74 -25.96 -28.19
C ALA A 125 -8.12 -26.44 -28.67
N SER A 126 -8.34 -27.76 -28.61
CA SER A 126 -9.59 -28.43 -29.03
C SER A 126 -10.10 -28.01 -30.41
N THR A 127 -9.20 -27.64 -31.33
CA THR A 127 -9.54 -27.11 -32.66
C THR A 127 -9.04 -28.06 -33.74
N THR A 128 -9.92 -28.40 -34.69
CA THR A 128 -9.58 -29.26 -35.83
C THR A 128 -8.98 -28.44 -36.95
N TYR A 129 -7.81 -28.85 -37.43
CA TYR A 129 -7.11 -28.26 -38.56
C TYR A 129 -6.98 -29.27 -39.70
N SER A 130 -7.00 -28.79 -40.95
CA SER A 130 -6.85 -29.60 -42.15
C SER A 130 -5.56 -29.25 -42.88
N TYR A 131 -4.80 -30.25 -43.33
CA TYR A 131 -3.48 -30.08 -43.94
C TYR A 131 -3.34 -30.74 -45.31
N THR A 132 -2.61 -30.07 -46.18
CA THR A 132 -2.11 -30.58 -47.47
C THR A 132 -0.67 -30.16 -47.69
N VAL A 133 0.07 -30.89 -48.52
CA VAL A 133 1.47 -30.60 -48.86
C VAL A 133 1.70 -30.76 -50.36
N ASP A 134 2.45 -29.85 -50.99
CA ASP A 134 3.01 -30.01 -52.34
C ASP A 134 4.55 -29.97 -52.31
N ALA A 135 5.19 -30.43 -53.39
CA ALA A 135 6.66 -30.41 -53.56
C ALA A 135 7.07 -29.47 -54.69
N PHE A 136 8.25 -28.86 -54.59
CA PHE A 136 8.83 -27.99 -55.61
C PHE A 136 10.33 -28.27 -55.84
N ASP A 137 10.82 -27.95 -57.04
CA ASP A 137 12.21 -28.13 -57.48
C ASP A 137 13.04 -26.83 -57.39
N ALA A 138 14.28 -26.84 -57.90
CA ALA A 138 15.16 -25.67 -57.90
C ALA A 138 14.80 -24.63 -58.98
N VAL A 139 13.93 -24.98 -59.94
CA VAL A 139 13.48 -24.16 -61.08
C VAL A 139 11.95 -23.89 -60.97
N PRO A 140 11.51 -23.46 -59.76
CA PRO A 140 10.19 -23.57 -59.13
C PRO A 140 9.01 -24.26 -59.86
N ASN A 141 9.18 -25.43 -60.48
CA ASN A 141 8.03 -26.26 -60.86
C ASN A 141 7.43 -26.86 -59.58
N THR A 142 6.09 -26.86 -59.47
CA THR A 142 5.37 -27.29 -58.25
C THR A 142 4.38 -28.41 -58.56
N SER A 143 4.37 -29.45 -57.73
CA SER A 143 3.43 -30.56 -57.83
C SER A 143 1.99 -30.14 -57.49
N ALA A 144 1.01 -30.98 -57.78
CA ALA A 144 -0.31 -30.83 -57.14
C ALA A 144 -0.19 -31.07 -55.61
N GLN A 145 -1.13 -30.52 -54.83
CA GLN A 145 -1.21 -30.80 -53.39
C GLN A 145 -1.69 -32.23 -53.11
N SER A 146 -1.18 -32.82 -52.01
CA SER A 146 -1.61 -34.12 -51.49
C SER A 146 -3.14 -34.17 -51.32
N SER A 147 -3.78 -35.26 -51.74
CA SER A 147 -5.24 -35.44 -51.66
C SER A 147 -5.60 -36.85 -51.17
N PRO A 148 -6.61 -37.00 -50.29
CA PRO A 148 -7.39 -35.93 -49.65
C PRO A 148 -6.61 -35.22 -48.53
N PRO A 149 -7.05 -34.01 -48.09
CA PRO A 149 -6.48 -33.35 -46.91
C PRO A 149 -6.59 -34.20 -45.65
N VAL A 150 -5.58 -34.15 -44.79
CA VAL A 150 -5.59 -34.86 -43.50
C VAL A 150 -5.96 -33.91 -42.38
N GLN A 151 -6.83 -34.35 -41.47
CA GLN A 151 -7.28 -33.54 -40.34
C GLN A 151 -6.73 -34.06 -39.02
N ALA A 152 -6.42 -33.14 -38.11
CA ALA A 152 -6.11 -33.46 -36.72
C ALA A 152 -6.67 -32.37 -35.79
N THR A 153 -7.12 -32.77 -34.60
CA THR A 153 -7.66 -31.88 -33.56
C THR A 153 -6.66 -31.75 -32.44
N THR A 154 -6.24 -30.53 -32.12
CA THR A 154 -5.37 -30.27 -30.96
C THR A 154 -6.00 -30.77 -29.67
N LEU A 155 -5.16 -31.11 -28.69
CA LEU A 155 -5.64 -31.56 -27.38
C LEU A 155 -6.38 -30.43 -26.63
N SER A 156 -7.16 -30.78 -25.61
CA SER A 156 -7.76 -29.78 -24.73
C SER A 156 -6.70 -29.09 -23.88
N ALA A 157 -6.90 -27.80 -23.57
CA ALA A 157 -6.05 -27.10 -22.61
C ALA A 157 -6.15 -27.77 -21.22
N PRO A 158 -5.07 -27.78 -20.42
CA PRO A 158 -5.14 -28.25 -19.05
C PRO A 158 -6.05 -27.31 -18.24
N ASP A 159 -6.88 -27.89 -17.39
CA ASP A 159 -7.67 -27.13 -16.42
C ASP A 159 -6.75 -26.60 -15.33
N THR A 160 -6.72 -25.28 -15.18
CA THR A 160 -5.93 -24.56 -14.17
C THR A 160 -6.81 -23.79 -13.19
N THR A 161 -8.14 -23.89 -13.31
CA THR A 161 -9.08 -23.14 -12.48
C THR A 161 -9.36 -23.90 -11.19
N PRO A 162 -8.97 -23.37 -10.00
CA PRO A 162 -9.24 -24.07 -8.76
C PRO A 162 -10.75 -24.12 -8.42
N PRO A 163 -11.20 -25.17 -7.71
CA PRO A 163 -12.59 -25.27 -7.27
C PRO A 163 -12.92 -24.22 -6.19
N THR A 164 -14.19 -23.87 -6.06
CA THR A 164 -14.72 -23.01 -4.99
C THR A 164 -15.56 -23.81 -4.00
N GLY A 165 -15.76 -23.32 -2.77
CA GLY A 165 -16.56 -24.04 -1.79
C GLY A 165 -16.87 -23.29 -0.50
N THR A 166 -17.56 -23.97 0.42
CA THR A 166 -17.91 -23.46 1.75
C THR A 166 -17.76 -24.54 2.82
N ILE A 167 -17.72 -24.12 4.08
CA ILE A 167 -17.78 -24.97 5.26
C ILE A 167 -18.67 -24.28 6.30
N VAL A 168 -19.50 -25.06 6.99
CA VAL A 168 -20.35 -24.61 8.11
C VAL A 168 -20.31 -25.67 9.22
N ILE A 169 -19.96 -25.28 10.44
CA ILE A 169 -19.89 -26.16 11.62
C ILE A 169 -21.27 -26.20 12.29
N ASN A 170 -21.79 -27.39 12.58
CA ASN A 170 -23.04 -27.62 13.31
C ASN A 170 -24.23 -26.77 12.82
N GLN A 171 -24.39 -26.65 11.49
CA GLN A 171 -25.45 -25.83 10.88
C GLN A 171 -25.41 -24.34 11.27
N GLY A 172 -24.23 -23.80 11.60
CA GLY A 172 -24.03 -22.40 11.97
C GLY A 172 -24.29 -22.10 13.44
N ALA A 173 -24.22 -23.12 14.30
CA ALA A 173 -24.31 -22.93 15.74
C ALA A 173 -23.17 -22.02 16.25
N THR A 174 -23.51 -21.02 17.06
CA THR A 174 -22.53 -20.07 17.62
C THR A 174 -21.64 -20.69 18.70
N SER A 175 -22.13 -21.73 19.40
CA SER A 175 -21.37 -22.47 20.41
C SER A 175 -21.72 -23.96 20.45
N THR A 176 -20.84 -24.76 21.05
CA THR A 176 -21.04 -26.20 21.30
C THR A 176 -20.36 -26.62 22.60
N ARG A 177 -20.92 -27.64 23.27
CA ARG A 177 -20.31 -28.30 24.44
C ARG A 177 -19.55 -29.58 24.10
N SER A 178 -19.45 -29.88 22.81
CA SER A 178 -18.89 -31.12 22.28
C SER A 178 -17.76 -30.82 21.32
N THR A 179 -16.61 -31.47 21.54
CA THR A 179 -15.50 -31.48 20.58
C THR A 179 -15.86 -32.23 19.29
N ALA A 180 -16.85 -33.12 19.33
CA ALA A 180 -17.39 -33.76 18.13
C ALA A 180 -18.43 -32.84 17.48
N VAL A 181 -18.17 -32.44 16.24
CA VAL A 181 -19.02 -31.58 15.42
C VAL A 181 -19.27 -32.17 14.04
N THR A 182 -20.29 -31.67 13.36
CA THR A 182 -20.58 -32.01 11.96
C THR A 182 -20.30 -30.80 11.08
N LEU A 183 -19.52 -31.00 10.03
CA LEU A 183 -19.26 -30.00 8.99
C LEU A 183 -20.23 -30.21 7.84
N THR A 184 -20.84 -29.13 7.37
CA THR A 184 -21.63 -29.06 6.14
C THR A 184 -20.81 -28.34 5.08
N LEU A 185 -20.67 -28.96 3.91
CA LEU A 185 -19.67 -28.64 2.91
C LEU A 185 -20.33 -28.43 1.55
N SER A 186 -19.84 -27.44 0.81
CA SER A 186 -20.17 -27.29 -0.61
C SER A 186 -18.90 -27.09 -1.42
N CYS A 187 -18.87 -27.66 -2.62
CA CYS A 187 -17.81 -27.45 -3.59
C CYS A 187 -18.41 -27.36 -4.99
N SER A 188 -17.92 -26.41 -5.79
CA SER A 188 -18.32 -26.19 -7.18
C SER A 188 -17.09 -25.92 -8.03
N ASP A 189 -17.02 -26.64 -9.15
CA ASP A 189 -16.09 -26.38 -10.24
C ASP A 189 -16.78 -26.72 -11.57
N ASN A 190 -16.59 -25.86 -12.57
CA ASN A 190 -17.28 -25.94 -13.86
C ASN A 190 -16.47 -26.70 -14.92
N SER A 191 -15.19 -26.95 -14.66
CA SER A 191 -14.24 -27.51 -15.64
C SER A 191 -14.05 -29.01 -15.46
N SER A 192 -13.50 -29.44 -14.31
CA SER A 192 -13.17 -30.84 -14.02
C SER A 192 -13.91 -31.42 -12.81
N GLY A 193 -14.66 -30.59 -12.08
CA GLY A 193 -15.54 -30.97 -10.98
C GLY A 193 -14.79 -31.32 -9.69
N CYS A 194 -15.45 -31.19 -8.53
CA CYS A 194 -14.82 -31.44 -7.24
C CYS A 194 -14.64 -32.94 -6.94
N THR A 195 -13.40 -33.37 -6.71
CA THR A 195 -13.08 -34.79 -6.49
C THR A 195 -12.58 -35.10 -5.09
N ARG A 196 -11.82 -34.21 -4.46
CA ARG A 196 -11.22 -34.46 -3.13
C ARG A 196 -11.34 -33.26 -2.20
N MET A 197 -11.18 -33.52 -0.91
CA MET A 197 -11.16 -32.52 0.15
C MET A 197 -10.16 -32.91 1.25
N GLN A 198 -9.61 -31.92 1.94
CA GLN A 198 -8.76 -32.12 3.12
C GLN A 198 -9.05 -31.06 4.17
N PHE A 199 -8.80 -31.39 5.44
CA PHE A 199 -9.21 -30.58 6.58
C PHE A 199 -8.06 -30.25 7.51
N SER A 200 -8.20 -29.17 8.28
CA SER A 200 -7.22 -28.75 9.28
C SER A 200 -7.86 -27.94 10.41
N ASN A 201 -7.37 -28.13 11.63
CA ASN A 201 -7.74 -27.29 12.79
C ASN A 201 -6.81 -26.07 12.96
N ASP A 202 -5.58 -26.13 12.47
CA ASP A 202 -4.52 -25.15 12.72
C ASP A 202 -4.05 -24.42 11.44
N GLY A 203 -4.49 -24.87 10.27
CA GLY A 203 -4.08 -24.34 8.96
C GLY A 203 -2.71 -24.83 8.47
N THR A 204 -1.98 -25.58 9.28
CA THR A 204 -0.62 -26.06 8.97
C THR A 204 -0.57 -27.59 8.87
N SER A 205 -1.24 -28.30 9.78
CA SER A 205 -1.40 -29.74 9.78
C SER A 205 -2.68 -30.11 9.03
N TRP A 206 -2.51 -30.64 7.82
CA TRP A 206 -3.64 -31.05 6.96
C TRP A 206 -3.84 -32.56 7.02
N SER A 207 -5.11 -32.98 7.06
CA SER A 207 -5.47 -34.39 6.90
C SER A 207 -5.04 -34.91 5.53
N THR A 208 -4.95 -36.23 5.39
CA THR A 208 -4.85 -36.83 4.05
C THR A 208 -6.07 -36.43 3.22
N ALA A 209 -5.84 -36.07 1.95
CA ALA A 209 -6.94 -35.75 1.04
C ALA A 209 -7.84 -36.98 0.83
N GLU A 210 -9.13 -36.80 1.06
CA GLU A 210 -10.18 -37.82 0.91
C GLU A 210 -11.17 -37.42 -0.17
N ALA A 211 -12.05 -38.34 -0.60
CA ALA A 211 -13.06 -38.05 -1.62
C ALA A 211 -14.03 -36.95 -1.14
N TYR A 212 -14.43 -36.06 -2.05
CA TYR A 212 -15.38 -34.99 -1.72
C TYR A 212 -16.72 -35.55 -1.24
N ALA A 213 -17.23 -35.00 -0.14
CA ALA A 213 -18.56 -35.26 0.41
C ALA A 213 -19.18 -33.96 0.94
N THR A 214 -20.52 -33.90 0.99
CA THR A 214 -21.25 -32.72 1.44
C THR A 214 -21.34 -32.58 2.95
N THR A 215 -20.94 -33.63 3.70
CA THR A 215 -20.91 -33.60 5.16
C THR A 215 -19.73 -34.39 5.71
N LYS A 216 -19.15 -33.95 6.82
CA LYS A 216 -18.04 -34.63 7.49
C LYS A 216 -18.18 -34.56 9.01
N ALA A 217 -18.06 -35.70 9.68
CA ALA A 217 -17.87 -35.72 11.13
C ALA A 217 -16.43 -35.29 11.45
N TRP A 218 -16.27 -34.33 12.36
CA TRP A 218 -14.98 -33.73 12.67
C TRP A 218 -14.79 -33.57 14.17
N THR A 219 -13.54 -33.69 14.62
CA THR A 219 -13.17 -33.49 16.02
C THR A 219 -12.35 -32.21 16.15
N LEU A 220 -12.89 -31.24 16.88
CA LEU A 220 -12.21 -30.00 17.23
C LEU A 220 -10.99 -30.29 18.10
N SER A 221 -10.01 -29.40 18.07
CA SER A 221 -8.92 -29.43 19.04
C SER A 221 -9.47 -29.29 20.47
N SER A 222 -8.80 -29.91 21.43
CA SER A 222 -9.19 -29.87 22.85
C SER A 222 -9.03 -28.48 23.47
N GLY A 223 -9.67 -28.28 24.63
CA GLY A 223 -9.73 -27.01 25.37
C GLY A 223 -10.82 -26.08 24.85
N ASP A 224 -11.29 -25.16 25.68
CA ASP A 224 -12.38 -24.25 25.30
C ASP A 224 -11.90 -23.10 24.41
N ASN A 225 -12.78 -22.14 24.11
CA ASN A 225 -12.63 -21.01 23.19
C ASN A 225 -12.94 -21.33 21.71
N SER A 226 -12.81 -20.30 20.86
CA SER A 226 -13.11 -20.39 19.43
C SER A 226 -12.26 -21.46 18.75
N LYS A 227 -12.92 -22.36 18.01
CA LYS A 227 -12.32 -23.42 17.22
C LYS A 227 -12.58 -23.16 15.75
N THR A 228 -11.50 -23.06 14.99
CA THR A 228 -11.56 -22.94 13.54
C THR A 228 -11.37 -24.29 12.90
N VAL A 229 -12.23 -24.64 11.94
CA VAL A 229 -12.02 -25.77 11.04
C VAL A 229 -11.85 -25.23 9.63
N ARG A 230 -10.83 -25.71 8.93
CA ARG A 230 -10.49 -25.33 7.56
C ARG A 230 -10.68 -26.50 6.61
N VAL A 231 -11.07 -26.22 5.37
CA VAL A 231 -11.16 -27.19 4.27
C VAL A 231 -10.51 -26.65 3.00
N LYS A 232 -9.78 -27.50 2.29
CA LYS A 232 -9.37 -27.28 0.90
C LYS A 232 -10.04 -28.32 0.02
N TYR A 233 -10.53 -27.90 -1.14
CA TYR A 233 -11.11 -28.77 -2.15
C TYR A 233 -10.14 -28.94 -3.31
N TYR A 234 -10.23 -30.08 -4.01
CA TYR A 234 -9.46 -30.36 -5.21
C TYR A 234 -10.40 -30.79 -6.33
N ASP A 235 -10.14 -30.30 -7.53
CA ASP A 235 -10.87 -30.66 -8.72
C ASP A 235 -10.36 -31.97 -9.36
N GLY A 236 -10.85 -32.32 -10.54
CA GLY A 236 -10.42 -33.49 -11.30
C GLY A 236 -9.03 -33.35 -11.94
N ALA A 237 -8.55 -32.12 -12.12
CA ALA A 237 -7.21 -31.80 -12.61
C ALA A 237 -6.14 -31.76 -11.50
N GLY A 238 -6.56 -31.75 -10.24
CA GLY A 238 -5.70 -31.71 -9.07
C GLY A 238 -5.41 -30.30 -8.53
N ASN A 239 -6.11 -29.26 -9.02
CA ASN A 239 -5.92 -27.90 -8.55
C ASN A 239 -6.54 -27.72 -7.14
N PRO A 240 -5.79 -27.20 -6.15
CA PRO A 240 -6.32 -26.93 -4.82
C PRO A 240 -7.05 -25.59 -4.74
N SER A 241 -8.22 -25.56 -4.11
CA SER A 241 -8.86 -24.31 -3.70
C SER A 241 -8.02 -23.57 -2.64
N VAL A 242 -8.34 -22.29 -2.44
CA VAL A 242 -8.00 -21.61 -1.18
C VAL A 242 -8.60 -22.38 0.01
N ALA A 243 -8.05 -22.16 1.21
CA ALA A 243 -8.64 -22.75 2.41
C ALA A 243 -9.89 -21.96 2.81
N TYR A 244 -11.04 -22.63 2.82
CA TYR A 244 -12.26 -22.11 3.43
C TYR A 244 -12.28 -22.47 4.91
N SER A 245 -12.92 -21.65 5.74
CA SER A 245 -12.96 -21.88 7.18
C SER A 245 -14.28 -21.46 7.79
N ASP A 246 -14.63 -22.11 8.89
CA ASP A 246 -15.69 -21.67 9.79
C ASP A 246 -15.22 -21.82 11.24
N THR A 247 -15.88 -21.11 12.16
CA THR A 247 -15.51 -21.05 13.58
C THR A 247 -16.70 -21.34 14.47
N ILE A 248 -16.46 -22.07 15.56
CA ILE A 248 -17.45 -22.30 16.63
C ILE A 248 -16.82 -22.10 18.00
N LEU A 249 -17.57 -21.55 18.96
CA LEU A 249 -17.11 -21.46 20.34
C LEU A 249 -17.28 -22.81 21.05
N LEU A 250 -16.19 -23.48 21.40
CA LEU A 250 -16.24 -24.69 22.23
C LEU A 250 -16.19 -24.29 23.71
N ASP A 251 -17.16 -24.75 24.49
CA ASP A 251 -17.26 -24.50 25.92
C ASP A 251 -17.64 -25.79 26.67
N THR A 252 -16.67 -26.40 27.33
CA THR A 252 -16.75 -27.70 28.01
C THR A 252 -16.55 -27.62 29.52
N THR A 253 -16.24 -26.42 30.07
CA THR A 253 -15.81 -26.23 31.46
C THR A 253 -16.86 -25.44 32.31
N PRO A 254 -16.70 -25.36 33.65
CA PRO A 254 -17.79 -25.18 34.66
C PRO A 254 -18.64 -23.91 34.55
N PRO A 255 -19.81 -23.86 35.24
CA PRO A 255 -20.83 -22.84 35.02
C PRO A 255 -20.40 -21.40 35.36
N PRO A 256 -21.12 -20.40 34.84
CA PRO A 256 -20.82 -19.00 35.10
C PRO A 256 -20.85 -18.70 36.58
N THR A 257 -20.01 -17.77 37.03
CA THR A 257 -19.96 -17.27 38.40
C THR A 257 -20.65 -15.92 38.46
N SER A 258 -21.76 -15.83 39.18
CA SER A 258 -22.39 -14.55 39.50
C SER A 258 -21.85 -13.95 40.80
N THR A 259 -21.85 -12.63 40.92
CA THR A 259 -21.45 -11.91 42.13
C THR A 259 -22.35 -10.70 42.36
N ALA A 260 -22.46 -10.28 43.62
CA ALA A 260 -23.14 -9.04 43.99
C ALA A 260 -22.11 -7.99 44.43
N THR A 261 -22.28 -6.75 43.97
CA THR A 261 -21.47 -5.60 44.35
C THR A 261 -22.37 -4.46 44.82
N PRO A 262 -22.28 -4.02 46.08
CA PRO A 262 -21.40 -4.55 47.11
C PRO A 262 -21.88 -5.95 47.58
N PRO A 263 -20.97 -6.82 48.06
CA PRO A 263 -21.33 -8.17 48.52
C PRO A 263 -22.22 -8.12 49.78
N GLY A 264 -22.73 -9.25 50.25
CA GLY A 264 -23.41 -9.33 51.54
C GLY A 264 -22.52 -8.83 52.68
N GLY A 265 -23.06 -7.98 53.54
CA GLY A 265 -22.29 -7.31 54.57
C GLY A 265 -23.11 -6.34 55.39
N ASN A 266 -22.48 -5.74 56.39
CA ASN A 266 -23.04 -4.65 57.19
C ASN A 266 -22.60 -3.30 56.58
N TYR A 267 -23.54 -2.44 56.22
CA TYR A 267 -23.35 -1.16 55.55
C TYR A 267 -24.09 -0.01 56.21
N SER A 268 -23.46 1.06 56.67
CA SER A 268 -24.18 2.11 57.41
C SER A 268 -25.20 2.97 56.64
N THR A 269 -25.43 2.69 55.36
CA THR A 269 -26.36 3.39 54.47
C THR A 269 -27.10 2.40 53.56
N PRO A 270 -28.24 2.78 52.95
CA PRO A 270 -28.88 1.99 51.90
C PRO A 270 -27.90 1.64 50.77
N GLN A 271 -27.94 0.40 50.29
CA GLN A 271 -27.04 -0.09 49.24
C GLN A 271 -27.77 -0.23 47.90
N SER A 272 -27.05 0.08 46.83
CA SER A 272 -27.48 -0.20 45.45
C SER A 272 -26.64 -1.36 44.94
N VAL A 273 -27.25 -2.55 44.86
CA VAL A 273 -26.55 -3.79 44.53
C VAL A 273 -26.59 -4.06 43.06
N THR A 274 -25.41 -4.10 42.46
CA THR A 274 -25.18 -4.53 41.09
C THR A 274 -24.89 -6.02 41.08
N LEU A 275 -25.66 -6.80 40.34
CA LEU A 275 -25.32 -8.19 40.06
C LEU A 275 -24.48 -8.25 38.80
N THR A 276 -23.37 -8.97 38.88
CA THR A 276 -22.51 -9.25 37.73
C THR A 276 -22.42 -10.74 37.54
N CYS A 277 -22.10 -11.14 36.32
CA CYS A 277 -21.81 -12.51 35.99
C CYS A 277 -20.52 -12.53 35.20
N SER A 278 -19.64 -13.46 35.55
CA SER A 278 -18.43 -13.77 34.81
C SER A 278 -18.41 -15.26 34.53
N ASP A 279 -18.26 -15.62 33.27
CA ASP A 279 -18.11 -17.01 32.85
C ASP A 279 -16.63 -17.39 32.67
N GLY A 280 -15.70 -16.56 33.16
CA GLY A 280 -14.27 -16.75 32.93
C GLY A 280 -13.94 -16.84 31.44
N THR A 281 -13.43 -18.00 31.00
CA THR A 281 -13.11 -18.32 29.60
C THR A 281 -14.25 -19.07 28.86
N GLY A 282 -15.41 -19.23 29.50
CA GLY A 282 -16.58 -19.90 28.94
C GLY A 282 -17.33 -19.06 27.91
N SER A 283 -18.50 -19.52 27.51
CA SER A 283 -19.33 -18.92 26.47
C SER A 283 -19.87 -17.52 26.78
N GLY A 284 -19.71 -17.04 28.02
CA GLY A 284 -20.14 -15.72 28.44
C GLY A 284 -21.55 -15.73 29.01
N CYS A 285 -21.87 -14.77 29.87
CA CYS A 285 -23.11 -14.76 30.62
C CYS A 285 -24.32 -14.37 29.74
N ALA A 286 -25.32 -15.25 29.68
CA ALA A 286 -26.59 -14.96 29.02
C ALA A 286 -27.49 -14.08 29.90
N GLN A 287 -27.82 -14.54 31.11
CA GLN A 287 -28.82 -13.87 31.95
C GLN A 287 -28.70 -14.24 33.44
N ILE A 288 -29.02 -13.28 34.33
CA ILE A 288 -29.09 -13.48 35.78
C ILE A 288 -30.55 -13.40 36.25
N TYR A 289 -30.97 -14.40 37.02
CA TYR A 289 -32.30 -14.48 37.65
C TYR A 289 -32.15 -14.29 39.16
N TYR A 290 -33.02 -13.49 39.79
CA TYR A 290 -32.90 -13.17 41.22
C TYR A 290 -34.25 -13.06 41.97
N THR A 291 -34.16 -13.06 43.29
CA THR A 291 -35.26 -12.87 44.26
C THR A 291 -34.76 -12.08 45.48
N THR A 292 -35.60 -11.23 46.08
CA THR A 292 -35.24 -10.39 47.24
C THR A 292 -35.91 -10.81 48.56
N ASP A 293 -36.81 -11.80 48.51
CA ASP A 293 -37.52 -12.37 49.65
C ASP A 293 -36.86 -13.64 50.20
N GLY A 294 -35.73 -14.05 49.62
CA GLY A 294 -34.99 -15.26 49.98
C GLY A 294 -35.51 -16.56 49.34
N SER A 295 -36.51 -16.51 48.45
CA SER A 295 -36.97 -17.67 47.67
C SER A 295 -35.94 -18.11 46.60
N THR A 296 -35.98 -19.36 46.13
CA THR A 296 -34.99 -19.86 45.15
C THR A 296 -35.27 -19.36 43.72
N PRO A 297 -34.31 -18.72 43.03
CA PRO A 297 -34.51 -18.22 41.66
C PRO A 297 -34.71 -19.34 40.62
N THR A 298 -35.60 -19.12 39.64
CA THR A 298 -35.85 -19.98 38.47
C THR A 298 -35.85 -19.15 37.19
N THR A 299 -36.00 -19.78 36.01
CA THR A 299 -36.12 -19.04 34.74
C THR A 299 -37.38 -18.17 34.62
N ASN A 300 -38.33 -18.30 35.55
CA ASN A 300 -39.51 -17.44 35.65
C ASN A 300 -39.35 -16.32 36.70
N SER A 301 -38.23 -16.26 37.41
CA SER A 301 -37.93 -15.20 38.39
C SER A 301 -37.53 -13.90 37.70
N SER A 302 -37.44 -12.82 38.47
CA SER A 302 -37.05 -11.50 37.96
C SER A 302 -35.67 -11.54 37.31
N ILE A 303 -35.55 -10.90 36.14
CA ILE A 303 -34.32 -10.79 35.36
C ILE A 303 -33.60 -9.51 35.80
N TYR A 304 -32.31 -9.62 36.10
CA TYR A 304 -31.50 -8.47 36.44
C TYR A 304 -31.24 -7.60 35.20
N SER A 305 -31.59 -6.32 35.28
CA SER A 305 -31.40 -5.34 34.19
C SER A 305 -30.90 -3.98 34.68
N SER A 306 -30.96 -3.70 35.98
CA SER A 306 -30.46 -2.48 36.62
C SER A 306 -30.17 -2.74 38.11
N PRO A 307 -29.37 -1.88 38.79
CA PRO A 307 -29.02 -2.07 40.19
C PRO A 307 -30.23 -2.16 41.14
N ILE A 308 -30.14 -3.06 42.12
CA ILE A 308 -31.20 -3.37 43.08
C ILE A 308 -31.00 -2.52 44.34
N ASN A 309 -31.92 -1.59 44.61
CA ASN A 309 -31.85 -0.74 45.80
C ASN A 309 -32.35 -1.48 47.05
N ILE A 310 -31.50 -1.60 48.06
CA ILE A 310 -31.74 -2.29 49.33
C ILE A 310 -31.57 -1.30 50.50
N ALA A 311 -32.68 -0.85 51.06
CA ALA A 311 -32.73 0.13 52.15
C ALA A 311 -32.95 -0.47 53.55
N THR A 312 -33.22 -1.77 53.62
CA THR A 312 -33.46 -2.51 54.87
C THR A 312 -32.87 -3.91 54.75
N ASN A 313 -32.74 -4.63 55.88
CA ASN A 313 -32.16 -5.97 55.92
C ASN A 313 -32.82 -6.89 54.89
N THR A 314 -32.05 -7.29 53.86
CA THR A 314 -32.55 -8.06 52.72
C THR A 314 -31.71 -9.32 52.52
N THR A 315 -32.37 -10.42 52.15
CA THR A 315 -31.72 -11.65 51.67
C THR A 315 -31.92 -11.76 50.16
N LEU A 316 -30.86 -11.46 49.40
CA LEU A 316 -30.86 -11.48 47.94
C LEU A 316 -30.35 -12.85 47.47
N LYS A 317 -31.13 -13.58 46.66
CA LYS A 317 -30.66 -14.79 45.98
C LYS A 317 -30.62 -14.60 44.48
N PHE A 318 -29.60 -15.15 43.81
CA PHE A 318 -29.44 -15.02 42.37
C PHE A 318 -28.69 -16.19 41.75
N VAL A 319 -28.88 -16.40 40.45
CA VAL A 319 -28.23 -17.44 39.64
C VAL A 319 -28.02 -16.94 38.21
N ALA A 320 -26.84 -17.18 37.66
CA ALA A 320 -26.55 -16.89 36.26
C ALA A 320 -26.63 -18.13 35.37
N ARG A 321 -26.82 -17.90 34.07
CA ARG A 321 -26.64 -18.88 33.01
C ARG A 321 -25.75 -18.29 31.92
N ASP A 322 -24.93 -19.13 31.30
CA ASP A 322 -24.06 -18.74 30.18
C ASP A 322 -24.79 -18.92 28.82
N LEU A 323 -24.13 -18.52 27.73
CA LEU A 323 -24.65 -18.64 26.36
C LEU A 323 -24.70 -20.10 25.88
N ALA A 324 -23.89 -21.00 26.45
CA ALA A 324 -23.95 -22.44 26.21
C ALA A 324 -25.08 -23.13 27.01
N GLY A 325 -25.69 -22.46 27.98
CA GLY A 325 -26.78 -22.89 28.87
C GLY A 325 -26.37 -23.55 30.20
N ASN A 326 -25.12 -23.46 30.66
CA ASN A 326 -24.70 -24.00 31.96
C ASN A 326 -25.15 -23.07 33.11
N PRO A 327 -25.72 -23.61 34.22
CA PRO A 327 -26.19 -22.80 35.35
C PRO A 327 -25.16 -22.65 36.49
N ASP A 328 -24.96 -21.41 36.98
CA ASP A 328 -24.24 -21.12 38.24
C ASP A 328 -24.90 -21.85 39.42
N PRO A 329 -24.16 -22.24 40.47
CA PRO A 329 -24.73 -22.40 41.80
C PRO A 329 -25.57 -21.20 42.24
N ILE A 330 -26.67 -21.46 42.97
CA ILE A 330 -27.52 -20.39 43.52
C ILE A 330 -26.77 -19.67 44.64
N ARG A 331 -26.61 -18.35 44.50
CA ARG A 331 -25.92 -17.49 45.46
C ARG A 331 -26.90 -16.81 46.38
N THR A 332 -26.46 -16.52 47.59
CA THR A 332 -27.26 -15.88 48.63
C THR A 332 -26.42 -14.81 49.31
N GLU A 333 -26.91 -13.58 49.35
CA GLU A 333 -26.27 -12.44 50.00
C GLU A 333 -27.17 -11.85 51.07
N HIS A 334 -26.58 -11.52 52.22
CA HIS A 334 -27.26 -10.86 53.33
C HIS A 334 -26.73 -9.44 53.49
N ILE A 335 -27.55 -8.44 53.19
CA ILE A 335 -27.17 -7.03 53.26
C ILE A 335 -27.86 -6.43 54.49
N LYS A 336 -27.04 -6.01 55.46
CA LYS A 336 -27.35 -5.47 56.80
C LYS A 336 -26.64 -4.12 56.94
N THR A 337 -26.84 -3.33 58.01
CA THR A 337 -26.33 -1.94 58.05
C THR A 337 -25.61 -1.45 59.34
N GLU A 338 -24.27 -1.59 59.53
CA GLU A 338 -23.47 -1.12 60.72
C GLU A 338 -21.92 -0.88 60.44
N VAL A 339 -21.14 -0.06 61.23
CA VAL A 339 -19.81 0.61 60.91
C VAL A 339 -18.55 0.19 61.76
N TYR A 340 -17.30 0.05 61.21
CA TYR A 340 -15.93 0.54 61.72
C TYR A 340 -14.64 0.18 60.86
N TYR A 341 -13.48 0.90 61.03
CA TYR A 341 -12.20 1.00 60.19
C TYR A 341 -10.84 0.48 60.82
N ILE A 342 -9.77 0.15 60.02
CA ILE A 342 -8.38 0.79 59.84
C ILE A 342 -7.20 -0.06 59.19
N GLY A 343 -6.35 0.53 58.30
CA GLY A 343 -4.92 0.19 57.93
C GLY A 343 -4.51 0.27 56.41
N ASN A 344 -3.34 0.82 56.00
CA ASN A 344 -2.95 1.08 54.57
C ASN A 344 -2.11 -0.02 53.84
N THR A 345 -2.42 -0.39 52.59
CA THR A 345 -1.93 -1.53 51.78
C THR A 345 -1.66 -1.08 50.32
N PRO A 346 -0.54 -1.47 49.67
CA PRO A 346 -0.25 -1.03 48.30
C PRO A 346 -1.33 -1.41 47.27
N PRO A 347 -1.53 -0.59 46.23
CA PRO A 347 -2.56 -0.83 45.22
C PRO A 347 -2.17 -1.96 44.28
N VAL A 348 -3.18 -2.54 43.61
CA VAL A 348 -3.03 -3.58 42.58
C VAL A 348 -3.62 -3.09 41.26
N GLY A 349 -2.86 -3.19 40.16
CA GLY A 349 -3.30 -2.81 38.82
C GLY A 349 -3.62 -4.01 37.94
N TYR A 350 -4.61 -3.87 37.05
CA TYR A 350 -5.10 -4.92 36.16
C TYR A 350 -5.22 -4.42 34.72
N ILE A 351 -4.77 -5.22 33.75
CA ILE A 351 -5.08 -5.02 32.33
C ILE A 351 -6.42 -5.71 32.06
N ASP A 352 -7.45 -4.93 31.75
CA ASP A 352 -8.79 -5.44 31.45
C ASP A 352 -8.87 -5.96 30.01
N SER A 353 -8.30 -5.21 29.06
CA SER A 353 -8.22 -5.65 27.66
C SER A 353 -7.14 -4.94 26.87
N ILE A 354 -6.63 -5.65 25.87
CA ILE A 354 -5.89 -5.12 24.72
C ILE A 354 -6.57 -5.70 23.49
N SER A 355 -7.35 -4.88 22.78
CA SER A 355 -8.23 -5.36 21.71
C SER A 355 -8.13 -4.51 20.45
N PRO A 356 -7.78 -5.10 19.29
CA PRO A 356 -7.44 -6.52 19.09
C PRO A 356 -6.09 -6.90 19.73
N SER A 357 -5.89 -8.17 20.10
CA SER A 357 -4.63 -8.67 20.68
C SER A 357 -3.57 -9.07 19.63
N SER A 358 -3.96 -9.04 18.36
CA SER A 358 -3.07 -9.07 17.20
C SER A 358 -3.64 -8.12 16.16
N ILE A 359 -2.80 -7.25 15.64
CA ILE A 359 -3.17 -6.26 14.63
C ILE A 359 -2.15 -6.25 13.50
N THR A 360 -2.51 -5.73 12.34
CA THR A 360 -1.54 -5.23 11.38
C THR A 360 -1.09 -3.84 11.84
N ALA A 361 0.17 -3.55 11.61
CA ALA A 361 0.74 -2.24 11.86
C ALA A 361 -0.14 -1.17 11.19
N GLY A 362 -0.61 -0.18 11.96
CA GLY A 362 -1.56 0.85 11.51
C GLY A 362 -3.03 0.62 11.85
N GLU A 363 -3.41 -0.58 12.28
CA GLU A 363 -4.77 -0.85 12.77
C GLU A 363 -4.94 -0.36 14.21
N LEU A 364 -6.16 0.07 14.55
CA LEU A 364 -6.48 0.59 15.87
C LEU A 364 -6.54 -0.53 16.91
N VAL A 365 -5.77 -0.39 17.99
CA VAL A 365 -5.86 -1.23 19.19
C VAL A 365 -6.28 -0.38 20.39
N THR A 366 -7.14 -0.93 21.24
CA THR A 366 -7.67 -0.29 22.46
C THR A 366 -7.17 -1.01 23.70
N PHE A 367 -6.68 -0.23 24.66
CA PHE A 367 -6.17 -0.65 25.95
C PHE A 367 -7.12 -0.18 27.04
N THR A 368 -7.51 -1.08 27.93
CA THR A 368 -8.34 -0.76 29.10
C THR A 368 -7.74 -1.45 30.31
N GLY A 369 -7.68 -0.75 31.45
CA GLY A 369 -7.18 -1.27 32.70
C GLY A 369 -7.70 -0.46 33.88
N HIS A 370 -7.60 -1.02 35.08
CA HIS A 370 -8.05 -0.39 36.32
C HIS A 370 -7.12 -0.73 37.49
N GLY A 371 -7.35 -0.06 38.63
CA GLY A 371 -6.64 -0.34 39.87
C GLY A 371 -7.57 -0.49 41.05
N THR A 372 -7.15 -1.25 42.05
CA THR A 372 -7.82 -1.37 43.35
C THR A 372 -6.84 -1.08 44.47
N ASP A 373 -7.34 -0.46 45.53
CA ASP A 373 -6.61 -0.21 46.76
C ASP A 373 -7.53 -0.62 47.91
N ALA A 374 -7.00 -1.39 48.87
CA ALA A 374 -7.81 -2.02 49.92
C ALA A 374 -8.22 -1.02 51.02
N ASP A 375 -7.62 0.16 51.02
CA ASP A 375 -7.63 1.09 52.14
C ASP A 375 -7.49 2.56 51.73
N GLY A 376 -7.14 2.80 50.48
CA GLY A 376 -7.16 4.10 49.85
C GLY A 376 -7.92 4.13 48.52
N THR A 377 -7.50 5.04 47.65
CA THR A 377 -8.10 5.28 46.32
C THR A 377 -7.00 5.46 45.29
N ILE A 378 -7.22 4.97 44.06
CA ILE A 378 -6.27 5.12 42.96
C ILE A 378 -6.27 6.55 42.41
N THR A 379 -5.07 7.14 42.28
CA THR A 379 -4.86 8.50 41.78
C THR A 379 -4.00 8.60 40.51
N GLY A 380 -3.38 7.50 40.04
CA GLY A 380 -2.53 7.52 38.84
C GLY A 380 -2.47 6.20 38.06
N TYR A 381 -2.16 6.28 36.76
CA TYR A 381 -2.08 5.15 35.83
C TYR A 381 -0.84 5.27 34.92
N ASN A 382 -0.29 4.13 34.46
CA ASN A 382 0.83 4.13 33.52
C ASN A 382 0.81 2.89 32.60
N TRP A 383 0.82 3.11 31.29
CA TRP A 383 0.96 2.09 30.24
C TRP A 383 2.28 2.26 29.49
N ARG A 384 2.98 1.16 29.19
CA ARG A 384 4.18 1.16 28.33
C ARG A 384 4.34 -0.12 27.50
N SER A 385 5.08 -0.04 26.41
CA SER A 385 5.38 -1.11 25.46
C SER A 385 6.87 -1.46 25.51
N SER A 386 7.22 -2.74 25.29
CA SER A 386 8.61 -3.20 25.19
C SER A 386 9.38 -2.62 24.00
N ILE A 387 8.67 -2.17 22.96
CA ILE A 387 9.25 -1.60 21.74
C ILE A 387 9.11 -0.08 21.74
N SER A 388 7.91 0.43 22.07
CA SER A 388 7.54 1.84 21.90
C SER A 388 7.70 2.70 23.16
N GLY A 389 8.08 2.11 24.29
CA GLY A 389 8.19 2.85 25.55
C GLY A 389 6.83 3.28 26.10
N GLN A 390 6.75 4.45 26.73
CA GLN A 390 5.53 4.91 27.40
C GLN A 390 4.40 5.19 26.38
N LEU A 391 3.21 4.64 26.64
CA LEU A 391 2.05 4.75 25.75
C LEU A 391 0.98 5.71 26.27
N SER A 392 0.63 5.65 27.56
CA SER A 392 -0.45 6.48 28.13
C SER A 392 -0.40 6.54 29.66
N ALA A 393 -1.01 7.57 30.24
CA ALA A 393 -1.27 7.70 31.69
C ALA A 393 -2.79 7.69 32.02
N ALA A 394 -3.63 7.30 31.07
CA ALA A 394 -5.07 7.14 31.26
C ALA A 394 -5.43 5.70 31.65
N THR A 395 -6.61 5.54 32.27
CA THR A 395 -7.18 4.21 32.58
C THR A 395 -7.48 3.40 31.31
N SER A 396 -7.86 4.08 30.22
CA SER A 396 -8.08 3.47 28.90
C SER A 396 -7.67 4.41 27.78
N PHE A 397 -7.16 3.88 26.68
CA PHE A 397 -6.80 4.64 25.48
C PHE A 397 -6.77 3.73 24.23
N SER A 398 -6.81 4.31 23.04
CA SER A 398 -6.61 3.57 21.78
C SER A 398 -5.47 4.20 20.97
N THR A 399 -4.75 3.38 20.20
CA THR A 399 -3.70 3.86 19.28
C THR A 399 -3.56 2.92 18.09
N SER A 400 -3.20 3.47 16.94
CA SER A 400 -2.79 2.74 15.73
C SER A 400 -1.29 2.85 15.43
N ALA A 401 -0.55 3.61 16.26
CA ALA A 401 0.85 3.96 16.03
C ALA A 401 1.83 2.97 16.69
N LEU A 402 1.51 1.67 16.66
CA LEU A 402 2.43 0.64 17.13
C LEU A 402 3.20 0.08 15.94
N PRO A 403 4.54 0.09 15.96
CA PRO A 403 5.37 -0.47 14.89
C PRO A 403 5.16 -1.99 14.77
N ALA A 404 5.48 -2.56 13.61
CA ALA A 404 5.48 -4.00 13.45
C ALA A 404 6.44 -4.67 14.45
N GLY A 405 6.01 -5.77 15.05
CA GLY A 405 6.76 -6.49 16.07
C GLY A 405 5.86 -7.13 17.12
N THR A 406 6.45 -7.98 17.97
CA THR A 406 5.74 -8.54 19.13
C THR A 406 5.97 -7.63 20.34
N HIS A 407 4.96 -6.88 20.72
CA HIS A 407 4.96 -6.01 21.88
C HIS A 407 4.67 -6.80 23.16
N THR A 408 5.39 -6.48 24.24
CA THR A 408 4.94 -6.75 25.61
C THR A 408 4.47 -5.44 26.21
N ILE A 409 3.19 -5.37 26.56
CA ILE A 409 2.51 -4.19 27.09
C ILE A 409 2.46 -4.31 28.61
N TYR A 410 2.91 -3.30 29.33
CA TYR A 410 2.97 -3.22 30.78
C TYR A 410 2.00 -2.18 31.31
N PHE A 411 1.43 -2.43 32.49
CA PHE A 411 0.50 -1.52 33.18
C PHE A 411 0.70 -1.53 34.71
N LYS A 412 0.58 -0.35 35.35
CA LYS A 412 0.59 -0.17 36.81
C LYS A 412 -0.23 1.05 37.25
N VAL A 413 -0.60 1.11 38.53
CA VAL A 413 -1.45 2.16 39.14
C VAL A 413 -0.84 2.74 40.43
N GLN A 414 -1.21 3.96 40.80
CA GLN A 414 -0.72 4.67 41.99
C GLN A 414 -1.87 5.00 42.95
N ASP A 415 -1.68 4.85 44.27
CA ASP A 415 -2.67 5.20 45.30
C ASP A 415 -2.58 6.68 45.76
N ASN A 416 -3.54 7.10 46.59
CA ASN A 416 -3.62 8.44 47.18
C ASN A 416 -2.57 8.73 48.26
N THR A 417 -1.73 7.76 48.60
CA THR A 417 -0.53 7.95 49.43
C THR A 417 0.74 8.09 48.59
N GLY A 418 0.65 7.80 47.28
CA GLY A 418 1.71 7.92 46.29
C GLY A 418 2.43 6.61 45.98
N GLU A 419 2.00 5.47 46.52
CA GLU A 419 2.64 4.18 46.30
C GLU A 419 2.17 3.56 44.97
N TRP A 420 3.08 2.97 44.19
CA TRP A 420 2.76 2.31 42.91
C TRP A 420 2.61 0.79 43.06
N SER A 421 1.69 0.21 42.29
CA SER A 421 1.56 -1.22 42.15
C SER A 421 2.74 -1.84 41.40
N THR A 422 2.93 -3.16 41.56
CA THR A 422 3.76 -3.94 40.63
C THR A 422 3.18 -3.88 39.21
N GLU A 423 4.04 -4.01 38.19
CA GLU A 423 3.59 -4.03 36.79
C GLU A 423 2.97 -5.38 36.41
N VAL A 424 1.79 -5.34 35.82
CA VAL A 424 1.21 -6.45 35.06
C VAL A 424 1.54 -6.29 33.58
N ASN A 425 1.55 -7.36 32.81
CA ASN A 425 1.85 -7.29 31.37
C ASN A 425 1.08 -8.30 30.51
N GLN A 426 0.95 -7.99 29.22
CA GLN A 426 0.30 -8.82 28.21
C GLN A 426 0.94 -8.59 26.82
N SER A 427 1.00 -9.62 25.97
CA SER A 427 1.56 -9.52 24.62
C SER A 427 0.55 -9.01 23.59
N LEU A 428 1.04 -8.26 22.61
CA LEU A 428 0.32 -7.79 21.43
C LEU A 428 1.20 -8.00 20.20
N THR A 429 0.72 -8.73 19.21
CA THR A 429 1.46 -8.92 17.95
C THR A 429 1.02 -7.89 16.94
N VAL A 430 1.98 -7.18 16.34
CA VAL A 430 1.75 -6.24 15.27
C VAL A 430 2.44 -6.78 14.01
N SER A 431 1.68 -7.30 13.04
CA SER A 431 2.24 -7.83 11.80
C SER A 431 2.59 -6.71 10.82
N GLN A 432 3.71 -6.87 10.11
CA GLN A 432 4.08 -5.99 9.00
C GLN A 432 3.06 -6.18 7.87
N GLY A 433 2.41 -5.09 7.43
CA GLY A 433 1.44 -5.16 6.35
C GLY A 433 2.12 -5.48 5.01
N GLN A 434 1.93 -6.68 4.49
CA GLN A 434 2.18 -6.98 3.07
C GLN A 434 0.94 -6.49 2.31
N TYR A 435 0.97 -5.27 1.79
CA TYR A 435 -0.20 -4.71 1.09
C TYR A 435 0.16 -4.22 -0.32
N GLU A 436 -0.19 -5.01 -1.32
CA GLU A 436 -0.54 -4.48 -2.65
C GLU A 436 -1.97 -3.94 -2.53
N LEU A 437 -2.14 -2.64 -2.26
CA LEU A 437 -3.47 -2.04 -2.15
C LEU A 437 -4.11 -2.04 -3.54
N GLY A 438 -4.96 -3.04 -3.81
CA GLY A 438 -5.90 -2.99 -4.92
C GLY A 438 -6.96 -1.93 -4.66
N THR A 439 -7.42 -1.25 -5.71
CA THR A 439 -8.45 -0.19 -5.62
C THR A 439 -9.78 -0.64 -4.98
N SER A 440 -10.02 -1.96 -4.88
CA SER A 440 -11.20 -2.61 -4.29
C SER A 440 -11.23 -2.64 -2.75
N ASP A 441 -10.09 -2.53 -2.07
CA ASP A 441 -9.99 -2.99 -0.67
C ASP A 441 -10.31 -1.94 0.39
N MET A 442 -10.58 -0.69 -0.03
CA MET A 442 -11.13 0.34 0.84
C MET A 442 -12.52 0.73 0.36
N VAL A 443 -13.56 0.22 1.03
CA VAL A 443 -14.94 0.66 0.82
C VAL A 443 -15.08 2.07 1.39
N ILE A 444 -14.94 3.08 0.54
CA ILE A 444 -15.21 4.46 0.90
C ILE A 444 -16.68 4.72 0.59
N ASN A 445 -17.53 4.79 1.63
CA ASN A 445 -18.91 5.26 1.51
C ASN A 445 -18.95 6.79 1.30
N ALA A 446 -18.23 7.29 0.27
CA ALA A 446 -18.10 8.70 -0.02
C ALA A 446 -19.30 9.22 -0.83
N GLY A 447 -19.69 10.47 -0.56
CA GLY A 447 -20.72 11.18 -1.31
C GLY A 447 -22.07 11.25 -0.60
N ALA A 448 -23.08 11.74 -1.34
CA ALA A 448 -24.40 12.07 -0.79
C ALA A 448 -25.10 10.87 -0.13
N ALA A 449 -25.22 10.91 1.20
CA ALA A 449 -26.12 10.08 1.99
C ALA A 449 -27.12 10.98 2.71
N ASN A 450 -28.34 10.50 2.95
CA ASN A 450 -29.29 11.25 3.76
C ASN A 450 -28.78 11.34 5.21
N VAL A 451 -28.47 12.55 5.65
CA VAL A 451 -28.01 12.87 7.00
C VAL A 451 -29.21 13.20 7.88
N THR A 452 -29.23 12.67 9.09
CA THR A 452 -30.30 13.00 10.04
C THR A 452 -30.08 14.42 10.57
N PRO A 453 -31.04 15.35 10.40
CA PRO A 453 -30.92 16.70 10.96
C PRO A 453 -30.75 16.68 12.49
N PRO A 454 -30.06 17.67 13.09
CA PRO A 454 -29.99 17.80 14.53
C PRO A 454 -31.36 17.85 15.20
N SER A 455 -31.57 17.00 16.21
CA SER A 455 -32.86 16.86 16.91
C SER A 455 -33.21 18.07 17.80
N GLY A 456 -34.47 18.15 18.24
CA GLY A 456 -34.93 19.18 19.18
C GLY A 456 -35.31 20.53 18.55
N ARG A 457 -35.36 20.62 17.22
CA ARG A 457 -35.75 21.83 16.48
C ARG A 457 -37.16 21.71 15.93
N SER A 458 -37.95 22.78 16.04
CA SER A 458 -39.27 22.84 15.40
C SER A 458 -39.15 23.25 13.94
N THR A 459 -39.97 22.68 13.06
CA THR A 459 -39.85 22.88 11.61
C THR A 459 -40.56 24.14 11.10
N ILE A 460 -39.99 24.76 10.06
CA ILE A 460 -40.57 25.87 9.29
C ILE A 460 -40.44 25.52 7.80
N PRO A 461 -41.54 25.43 7.03
CA PRO A 461 -41.46 25.20 5.59
C PRO A 461 -40.95 26.46 4.86
N VAL A 462 -40.07 26.27 3.88
CA VAL A 462 -39.51 27.35 3.04
C VAL A 462 -39.85 27.10 1.58
N TYR A 463 -40.32 28.14 0.88
CA TYR A 463 -40.81 28.05 -0.52
C TYR A 463 -40.06 28.93 -1.53
N SER A 464 -39.21 29.84 -1.06
CA SER A 464 -38.48 30.81 -1.89
C SER A 464 -37.08 31.09 -1.35
N ALA A 465 -36.15 31.45 -2.23
CA ALA A 465 -34.82 31.93 -1.85
C ALA A 465 -34.85 33.42 -1.42
N GLY A 466 -33.71 33.93 -0.98
CA GLY A 466 -33.51 35.30 -0.48
C GLY A 466 -33.89 35.49 1.00
N ALA A 467 -34.17 34.40 1.72
CA ALA A 467 -34.60 34.47 3.11
C ALA A 467 -33.40 34.58 4.07
N THR A 468 -33.58 35.37 5.13
CA THR A 468 -32.72 35.32 6.32
C THR A 468 -33.35 34.37 7.34
N LEU A 469 -32.58 33.39 7.79
CA LEU A 469 -32.96 32.35 8.73
C LEU A 469 -32.48 32.79 10.12
N ASP A 470 -33.32 33.54 10.81
CA ASP A 470 -33.00 34.31 12.02
C ASP A 470 -33.73 33.82 13.28
N GLN A 471 -34.51 32.75 13.20
CA GLN A 471 -35.19 32.17 14.35
C GLN A 471 -34.38 31.03 14.95
N GLU A 472 -33.93 31.22 16.19
CA GLU A 472 -33.18 30.22 16.95
C GLU A 472 -34.01 28.94 17.21
N GLY A 473 -33.34 27.79 17.16
CA GLY A 473 -33.94 26.48 17.46
C GLY A 473 -34.89 25.97 16.38
N LYS A 474 -34.76 26.47 15.15
CA LYS A 474 -35.62 26.11 14.01
C LYS A 474 -34.91 25.24 12.99
N GLU A 475 -35.68 24.32 12.41
CA GLU A 475 -35.31 23.60 11.20
C GLU A 475 -36.11 24.16 10.02
N TYR A 476 -35.44 24.85 9.11
CA TYR A 476 -36.03 25.35 7.89
C TYR A 476 -35.99 24.24 6.83
N VAL A 477 -37.16 23.73 6.45
CA VAL A 477 -37.30 22.59 5.53
C VAL A 477 -37.78 23.10 4.18
N LEU A 478 -36.91 22.99 3.16
CA LEU A 478 -37.23 23.39 1.80
C LEU A 478 -38.32 22.47 1.21
N GLN A 479 -39.26 23.06 0.46
CA GLN A 479 -40.42 22.36 -0.10
C GLN A 479 -40.41 22.25 -1.63
N ASN A 480 -39.46 22.92 -2.29
CA ASN A 480 -39.35 23.02 -3.73
C ASN A 480 -37.95 23.51 -4.13
N ASN A 481 -37.58 23.33 -5.39
CA ASN A 481 -36.38 23.96 -5.93
C ASN A 481 -36.53 25.49 -5.93
N VAL A 482 -35.49 26.20 -5.54
CA VAL A 482 -35.48 27.67 -5.43
C VAL A 482 -34.27 28.29 -6.12
N SER A 483 -34.43 29.52 -6.58
CA SER A 483 -33.38 30.27 -7.27
C SER A 483 -33.26 31.70 -6.74
N ALA A 484 -32.04 32.22 -6.62
CA ALA A 484 -31.74 33.61 -6.25
C ALA A 484 -30.79 34.28 -7.23
N SER A 485 -31.01 35.57 -7.50
CA SER A 485 -30.12 36.37 -8.34
C SER A 485 -28.76 36.63 -7.70
N GLY A 486 -28.70 36.68 -6.37
CA GLY A 486 -27.49 36.78 -5.55
C GLY A 486 -27.43 35.65 -4.52
N THR A 487 -27.24 35.99 -3.23
CA THR A 487 -27.24 35.03 -2.12
C THR A 487 -28.61 34.39 -1.90
N ALA A 488 -28.67 33.05 -1.81
CA ALA A 488 -29.93 32.34 -1.66
C ALA A 488 -30.43 32.26 -0.21
N PHE A 489 -29.57 31.99 0.77
CA PHE A 489 -29.96 32.02 2.18
C PHE A 489 -28.88 32.65 3.06
N VAL A 490 -29.32 33.36 4.10
CA VAL A 490 -28.44 33.87 5.17
C VAL A 490 -28.85 33.23 6.47
N ILE A 491 -27.93 32.59 7.21
CA ILE A 491 -28.21 32.11 8.57
C ILE A 491 -27.70 33.15 9.57
N ALA A 492 -28.59 33.61 10.45
CA ALA A 492 -28.33 34.72 11.37
C ALA A 492 -28.78 34.45 12.82
N ALA A 493 -28.87 33.19 13.23
CA ALA A 493 -29.21 32.79 14.59
C ALA A 493 -28.54 31.47 14.98
N HIS A 494 -28.43 31.20 16.29
CA HIS A 494 -27.95 29.93 16.82
C HIS A 494 -28.95 28.79 16.58
N ASN A 495 -28.47 27.55 16.63
CA ASN A 495 -29.33 26.36 16.60
C ASN A 495 -30.27 26.29 15.38
N VAL A 496 -29.82 26.80 14.23
CA VAL A 496 -30.56 26.79 12.96
C VAL A 496 -30.11 25.63 12.08
N THR A 497 -31.08 24.83 11.60
CA THR A 497 -30.86 23.87 10.51
C THR A 497 -31.50 24.39 9.24
N LEU A 498 -30.77 24.36 8.13
CA LEU A 498 -31.32 24.43 6.78
C LEU A 498 -31.32 23.02 6.19
N ASN A 499 -32.48 22.38 6.14
CA ASN A 499 -32.69 21.07 5.53
C ASN A 499 -33.26 21.28 4.13
N LEU A 500 -32.47 20.94 3.11
CA LEU A 500 -32.86 21.11 1.72
C LEU A 500 -33.87 20.04 1.28
N ASN A 501 -34.09 18.98 2.07
CA ASN A 501 -35.11 17.95 1.86
C ASN A 501 -35.08 17.35 0.43
N GLY A 502 -33.88 17.16 -0.11
CA GLY A 502 -33.64 16.65 -1.47
C GLY A 502 -33.81 17.69 -2.59
N TYR A 503 -34.22 18.92 -2.30
CA TYR A 503 -34.40 19.99 -3.28
C TYR A 503 -33.09 20.74 -3.60
N THR A 504 -33.14 21.53 -4.67
CA THR A 504 -32.03 22.29 -5.21
C THR A 504 -32.13 23.78 -4.90
N ILE A 505 -31.03 24.36 -4.43
CA ILE A 505 -30.79 25.80 -4.35
C ILE A 505 -29.92 26.21 -5.55
N THR A 506 -30.40 27.12 -6.39
CA THR A 506 -29.60 27.76 -7.44
C THR A 506 -29.31 29.22 -7.10
N TYR A 507 -28.05 29.61 -6.95
CA TYR A 507 -27.68 30.98 -6.58
C TYR A 507 -26.94 31.70 -7.71
N GLY A 508 -26.90 33.05 -7.65
CA GLY A 508 -26.17 33.87 -8.63
C GLY A 508 -26.79 33.94 -10.02
N THR A 509 -28.12 33.82 -10.16
CA THR A 509 -28.79 33.82 -11.49
C THR A 509 -28.84 35.18 -12.18
N GLY A 510 -28.60 36.28 -11.45
CA GLY A 510 -28.87 37.64 -11.92
C GLY A 510 -27.91 38.18 -12.96
N GLY A 511 -26.72 37.57 -13.11
CA GLY A 511 -25.61 38.15 -13.86
C GLY A 511 -25.05 39.39 -13.14
N GLY A 512 -23.75 39.43 -12.88
CA GLY A 512 -23.10 40.50 -12.12
C GLY A 512 -21.85 40.04 -11.37
N THR A 513 -21.07 41.00 -10.88
CA THR A 513 -19.81 40.76 -10.13
C THR A 513 -19.99 40.89 -8.62
N ALA A 514 -21.22 41.13 -8.14
CA ALA A 514 -21.51 41.22 -6.71
C ALA A 514 -21.38 39.85 -6.04
N PRO A 515 -20.95 39.79 -4.76
CA PRO A 515 -20.91 38.54 -4.01
C PRO A 515 -22.25 37.82 -3.98
N ALA A 516 -22.23 36.52 -4.18
CA ALA A 516 -23.41 35.66 -4.22
C ALA A 516 -23.09 34.28 -3.65
N TYR A 517 -23.82 33.86 -2.62
CA TYR A 517 -23.60 32.57 -1.96
C TYR A 517 -24.82 31.65 -2.04
N GLY A 518 -24.62 30.33 -2.02
CA GLY A 518 -25.73 29.41 -1.78
C GLY A 518 -26.28 29.60 -0.36
N VAL A 519 -25.39 29.47 0.62
CA VAL A 519 -25.66 29.77 2.03
C VAL A 519 -24.54 30.65 2.58
N TYR A 520 -24.93 31.76 3.20
CA TYR A 520 -24.02 32.72 3.81
C TYR A 520 -24.23 32.76 5.33
N ILE A 521 -23.14 32.71 6.07
CA ILE A 521 -23.13 32.79 7.53
C ILE A 521 -22.02 33.77 7.95
N GLU A 522 -22.41 34.87 8.58
CA GLU A 522 -21.48 35.84 9.14
C GLU A 522 -21.71 35.95 10.65
N GLY A 523 -20.86 35.29 11.44
CA GLY A 523 -20.85 35.45 12.89
C GLY A 523 -20.55 36.90 13.23
N GLY A 524 -21.53 37.59 13.81
CA GLY A 524 -21.45 39.01 14.16
C GLY A 524 -20.38 39.35 15.20
N ALA A 525 -20.48 40.51 15.85
CA ALA A 525 -19.47 41.07 16.76
C ALA A 525 -19.11 40.22 18.02
N TYR A 526 -19.76 39.07 18.24
CA TYR A 526 -19.48 38.19 19.37
C TYR A 526 -18.17 37.42 19.19
N SER A 527 -17.48 37.13 20.30
CA SER A 527 -16.17 36.49 20.32
C SER A 527 -16.14 35.03 19.81
N ARG A 528 -17.31 34.37 19.66
CA ARG A 528 -17.44 32.97 19.21
C ARG A 528 -18.38 32.74 18.01
N GLY A 529 -19.01 33.79 17.47
CA GLY A 529 -19.93 33.67 16.32
C GLY A 529 -21.20 32.83 16.57
N TYR A 530 -21.83 32.30 15.52
CA TYR A 530 -23.06 31.49 15.63
C TYR A 530 -22.75 30.00 15.87
N ALA A 531 -23.58 29.33 16.67
CA ALA A 531 -23.32 27.98 17.15
C ALA A 531 -24.47 27.00 16.86
N GLY A 532 -24.15 25.72 16.73
CA GLY A 532 -25.13 24.65 16.53
C GLY A 532 -25.82 24.74 15.17
N LEU A 533 -25.09 25.02 14.11
CA LEU A 533 -25.66 25.24 12.78
C LEU A 533 -25.63 23.95 11.96
N ALA A 534 -26.59 23.76 11.06
CA ALA A 534 -26.59 22.62 10.15
C ALA A 534 -27.10 22.98 8.75
N ILE A 535 -26.45 22.46 7.72
CA ILE A 535 -26.91 22.51 6.32
C ILE A 535 -26.90 21.08 5.78
N VAL A 536 -28.08 20.52 5.49
CA VAL A 536 -28.21 19.09 5.19
C VAL A 536 -29.15 18.76 4.02
N ASN A 537 -28.91 17.62 3.39
CA ASN A 537 -29.81 16.87 2.49
C ASN A 537 -30.34 17.61 1.26
N GLY A 538 -29.53 17.79 0.22
CA GLY A 538 -30.02 18.33 -1.05
C GLY A 538 -28.91 18.82 -1.97
N THR A 539 -29.24 19.75 -2.87
CA THR A 539 -28.29 20.25 -3.87
C THR A 539 -28.09 21.76 -3.76
N ILE A 540 -26.84 22.22 -3.77
CA ILE A 540 -26.48 23.64 -3.89
C ILE A 540 -25.67 23.83 -5.17
N LYS A 541 -26.21 24.62 -6.10
CA LYS A 541 -25.64 24.81 -7.43
C LYS A 541 -25.47 26.29 -7.76
N GLN A 542 -24.30 26.65 -8.25
CA GLN A 542 -24.09 27.95 -8.87
C GLN A 542 -24.76 28.01 -10.24
N SER A 543 -25.47 29.10 -10.53
CA SER A 543 -26.09 29.31 -11.85
C SER A 543 -25.03 29.34 -12.96
N PRO A 544 -25.24 28.67 -14.11
CA PRO A 544 -24.33 28.78 -15.27
C PRO A 544 -24.21 30.21 -15.84
N SER A 545 -25.18 31.08 -15.54
CA SER A 545 -25.16 32.51 -15.90
C SER A 545 -24.40 33.38 -14.89
N SER A 546 -23.88 32.78 -13.81
CA SER A 546 -23.16 33.52 -12.78
C SER A 546 -21.84 34.03 -13.34
N SER A 547 -21.61 35.33 -13.18
CA SER A 547 -20.33 35.99 -13.46
C SER A 547 -19.66 36.48 -12.18
N CYS A 548 -20.09 35.97 -11.02
CA CYS A 548 -19.47 36.26 -9.73
C CYS A 548 -18.10 35.59 -9.74
N ALA A 549 -17.02 36.35 -9.68
CA ALA A 549 -15.67 35.80 -9.52
C ALA A 549 -15.29 35.82 -8.03
N GLY A 550 -14.51 34.84 -7.60
CA GLY A 550 -13.90 34.89 -6.28
C GLY A 550 -13.03 36.15 -6.11
N ASP A 551 -12.87 36.59 -4.88
CA ASP A 551 -11.94 37.66 -4.53
C ASP A 551 -10.53 37.23 -4.94
N THR A 552 -9.82 38.11 -5.64
CA THR A 552 -8.45 37.92 -6.09
C THR A 552 -7.45 38.65 -5.20
N ASP A 553 -7.90 39.37 -4.16
CA ASP A 553 -7.03 39.91 -3.13
C ASP A 553 -6.30 38.73 -2.44
N PRO A 554 -4.96 38.72 -2.40
CA PRO A 554 -4.18 37.68 -1.74
C PRO A 554 -4.58 37.42 -0.27
N LYS A 555 -5.21 38.39 0.40
CA LYS A 555 -5.70 38.26 1.78
C LYS A 555 -7.11 37.69 1.88
N ARG A 556 -7.87 37.65 0.79
CA ARG A 556 -9.28 37.24 0.75
C ARG A 556 -9.56 36.21 -0.34
N TYR A 557 -8.51 35.59 -0.85
CA TYR A 557 -8.59 34.70 -1.99
C TYR A 557 -9.62 33.60 -1.80
N GLY A 558 -10.49 33.35 -2.80
CA GLY A 558 -11.48 32.28 -2.69
C GLY A 558 -12.84 32.70 -2.13
N ILE A 559 -13.03 33.97 -1.75
CA ILE A 559 -14.22 34.50 -1.07
C ILE A 559 -15.17 35.15 -2.11
N ASN A 560 -16.47 35.32 -1.80
CA ASN A 560 -17.52 36.02 -2.57
C ASN A 560 -18.52 35.18 -3.37
N CYS A 561 -18.17 33.98 -3.84
CA CYS A 561 -19.06 33.22 -4.73
C CYS A 561 -19.32 31.78 -4.28
N ASN A 562 -19.04 31.49 -3.01
CA ASN A 562 -19.01 30.11 -2.51
C ASN A 562 -20.43 29.53 -2.40
N PRO A 563 -20.63 28.26 -2.77
CA PRO A 563 -21.85 27.54 -2.41
C PRO A 563 -22.17 27.64 -0.91
N ILE A 564 -21.15 27.48 -0.05
CA ILE A 564 -21.27 27.71 1.38
C ILE A 564 -20.11 28.60 1.84
N TYR A 565 -20.44 29.72 2.47
CA TYR A 565 -19.48 30.57 3.17
C TYR A 565 -19.90 30.71 4.64
N ALA A 566 -19.01 30.36 5.55
CA ALA A 566 -19.22 30.48 6.97
C ALA A 566 -18.03 31.15 7.67
N TYR A 567 -18.31 32.24 8.37
CA TYR A 567 -17.32 32.97 9.15
C TYR A 567 -17.72 32.97 10.63
N LYS A 568 -16.79 32.60 11.51
CA LYS A 568 -17.02 32.46 12.96
C LYS A 568 -18.21 31.58 13.31
N THR A 569 -17.99 30.27 13.29
CA THR A 569 -19.01 29.28 13.64
C THR A 569 -18.49 28.24 14.63
N ASP A 570 -19.38 27.66 15.42
CA ASP A 570 -19.08 26.57 16.37
C ASP A 570 -20.10 25.44 16.23
N GLY A 571 -19.66 24.18 16.14
CA GLY A 571 -20.56 23.03 16.04
C GLY A 571 -21.34 23.01 14.71
N MET A 572 -20.66 23.26 13.59
CA MET A 572 -21.27 23.29 12.26
C MET A 572 -21.38 21.87 11.68
N GLU A 573 -22.58 21.46 11.28
CA GLU A 573 -22.85 20.23 10.53
C GLU A 573 -23.08 20.56 9.04
N ILE A 574 -22.31 19.96 8.15
CA ILE A 574 -22.52 20.05 6.70
C ILE A 574 -22.52 18.65 6.12
N GLY A 575 -23.68 18.13 5.72
CA GLY A 575 -23.72 16.78 5.19
C GLY A 575 -24.90 16.38 4.32
N GLY A 576 -24.69 15.36 3.50
CA GLY A 576 -25.71 14.89 2.56
C GLY A 576 -25.98 15.85 1.41
N LEU A 577 -24.99 16.69 1.06
CA LEU A 577 -25.12 17.71 0.02
C LEU A 577 -24.48 17.27 -1.29
N THR A 578 -25.11 17.64 -2.40
CA THR A 578 -24.46 17.72 -3.72
C THR A 578 -24.17 19.18 -4.03
N ILE A 579 -22.91 19.54 -4.26
CA ILE A 579 -22.46 20.91 -4.45
C ILE A 579 -21.74 21.02 -5.80
N SER A 580 -22.11 22.01 -6.62
CA SER A 580 -21.43 22.28 -7.90
C SER A 580 -21.25 23.78 -8.17
N TYR A 581 -20.05 24.17 -8.58
CA TYR A 581 -19.67 25.56 -8.89
C TYR A 581 -18.58 25.60 -9.97
N HIS A 582 -18.36 26.75 -10.61
CA HIS A 582 -17.51 26.83 -11.80
C HIS A 582 -16.75 28.15 -11.97
N THR A 583 -17.11 29.19 -11.22
CA THR A 583 -16.47 30.49 -11.37
C THR A 583 -15.02 30.46 -10.95
N ASP A 584 -14.28 31.46 -11.43
CA ASP A 584 -12.86 31.60 -11.16
C ASP A 584 -12.65 31.80 -9.66
N ASP A 585 -11.63 31.11 -9.14
CA ASP A 585 -11.12 31.34 -7.79
C ASP A 585 -12.18 31.27 -6.69
N THR A 586 -13.14 30.37 -6.84
CA THR A 586 -14.23 30.14 -5.89
C THR A 586 -14.03 28.84 -5.13
N ASN A 587 -14.18 28.86 -3.80
CA ASN A 587 -14.19 27.65 -2.98
C ASN A 587 -15.59 27.02 -2.93
N GLY A 588 -15.68 25.71 -2.72
CA GLY A 588 -16.96 25.01 -2.55
C GLY A 588 -17.57 25.26 -1.17
N ILE A 589 -16.85 24.84 -0.13
CA ILE A 589 -17.14 25.15 1.27
C ILE A 589 -15.99 25.98 1.80
N HIS A 590 -16.28 27.23 2.16
CA HIS A 590 -15.32 28.11 2.83
C HIS A 590 -15.76 28.31 4.27
N MET A 591 -14.93 27.89 5.21
CA MET A 591 -15.09 28.17 6.64
C MET A 591 -13.85 28.86 7.19
N SER A 592 -14.05 29.91 7.98
CA SER A 592 -12.96 30.67 8.59
C SER A 592 -13.24 31.06 10.05
N TYR A 593 -12.22 30.96 10.91
CA TYR A 593 -12.25 31.34 12.34
C TYR A 593 -13.34 30.65 13.20
N GLY A 594 -13.45 29.33 13.15
CA GLY A 594 -14.48 28.56 13.88
C GLY A 594 -13.95 27.37 14.67
N TRP A 595 -14.86 26.57 15.23
CA TRP A 595 -14.55 25.37 16.03
C TRP A 595 -15.54 24.24 15.74
N ASN A 596 -15.14 22.99 15.97
CA ASN A 596 -16.05 21.83 15.99
C ASN A 596 -16.88 21.66 14.71
N ALA A 597 -16.25 21.70 13.54
CA ALA A 597 -16.95 21.47 12.28
C ALA A 597 -16.98 19.97 11.92
N ASN A 598 -18.11 19.51 11.39
CA ASN A 598 -18.30 18.17 10.89
C ASN A 598 -18.83 18.22 9.45
N ILE A 599 -17.96 17.91 8.48
CA ILE A 599 -18.25 17.97 7.06
C ILE A 599 -18.22 16.55 6.50
N HIS A 600 -19.39 16.00 6.14
CA HIS A 600 -19.46 14.60 5.74
C HIS A 600 -20.52 14.21 4.74
N HIS A 601 -20.28 13.11 4.02
CA HIS A 601 -21.25 12.55 3.07
C HIS A 601 -21.70 13.58 2.02
N ASN A 602 -20.77 14.41 1.56
CA ASN A 602 -21.02 15.40 0.51
C ASN A 602 -20.38 14.96 -0.81
N THR A 603 -21.03 15.27 -1.92
CA THR A 603 -20.44 15.20 -3.27
C THR A 603 -20.20 16.63 -3.75
N ILE A 604 -18.94 17.04 -3.90
CA ILE A 604 -18.57 18.42 -4.23
C ILE A 604 -17.73 18.42 -5.51
N GLN A 605 -18.21 19.16 -6.51
CA GLN A 605 -17.61 19.22 -7.83
C GLN A 605 -17.31 20.66 -8.24
N ASP A 606 -16.01 20.94 -8.40
CA ASP A 606 -15.54 22.09 -9.17
C ASP A 606 -15.57 21.77 -10.67
N THR A 607 -16.27 22.58 -11.44
CA THR A 607 -16.38 22.44 -12.91
C THR A 607 -15.84 23.65 -13.67
N GLY A 608 -15.04 24.50 -13.03
CA GLY A 608 -14.47 25.67 -13.71
C GLY A 608 -13.26 25.34 -14.57
N ALA A 609 -12.80 26.33 -15.34
CA ALA A 609 -11.77 26.16 -16.36
C ALA A 609 -10.52 27.04 -16.18
N VAL A 610 -10.56 28.06 -15.31
CA VAL A 610 -9.50 29.07 -15.15
C VAL A 610 -9.04 29.15 -13.68
N LEU A 611 -7.78 29.44 -13.44
CA LEU A 611 -7.24 29.80 -12.12
C LEU A 611 -6.50 31.13 -12.27
N SER A 612 -6.68 32.09 -11.36
CA SER A 612 -5.89 33.34 -11.42
C SER A 612 -4.62 33.32 -10.56
N ASP A 613 -4.49 32.40 -9.59
CA ASP A 613 -3.29 32.22 -8.76
C ASP A 613 -2.99 30.74 -8.49
N ARG A 614 -1.92 30.23 -9.07
CA ARG A 614 -1.47 28.84 -8.90
C ARG A 614 -1.01 28.42 -7.48
N HIS A 615 -0.81 29.34 -6.55
CA HIS A 615 -0.31 29.01 -5.20
C HIS A 615 -1.42 29.00 -4.15
N GLN A 616 -2.45 29.82 -4.36
CA GLN A 616 -3.45 30.11 -3.35
C GLN A 616 -4.87 30.09 -3.93
N ALA A 617 -5.11 29.47 -5.09
CA ALA A 617 -6.41 29.56 -5.74
C ALA A 617 -7.56 28.83 -5.02
N ILE A 618 -8.30 28.01 -5.76
CA ILE A 618 -9.51 27.37 -5.27
C ILE A 618 -9.16 26.28 -4.28
N LYS A 619 -10.02 26.10 -3.28
CA LYS A 619 -10.07 24.92 -2.42
C LYS A 619 -11.49 24.41 -2.40
N VAL A 620 -11.72 23.13 -2.67
CA VAL A 620 -13.08 22.60 -2.63
C VAL A 620 -13.64 22.66 -1.21
N ILE A 621 -12.83 22.27 -0.23
CA ILE A 621 -13.10 22.48 1.20
C ILE A 621 -11.93 23.25 1.81
N GLN A 622 -12.23 24.44 2.35
CA GLN A 622 -11.32 25.29 3.11
C GLN A 622 -11.85 25.45 4.53
N THR A 623 -11.02 25.17 5.53
CA THR A 623 -11.35 25.38 6.96
C THR A 623 -10.23 26.16 7.65
N GLU A 624 -10.09 27.44 7.31
CA GLU A 624 -8.95 28.25 7.72
C GLU A 624 -9.07 28.76 9.17
N ASN A 625 -8.00 28.62 9.96
CA ASN A 625 -7.99 29.04 11.36
C ASN A 625 -9.17 28.43 12.16
N LEU A 626 -9.62 27.24 11.74
CA LEU A 626 -10.52 26.41 12.51
C LEU A 626 -9.70 25.46 13.37
N ASP A 627 -10.27 25.08 14.50
CA ASP A 627 -9.70 24.11 15.42
C ASP A 627 -10.72 22.99 15.66
N THR A 628 -10.23 21.75 15.74
CA THR A 628 -11.00 20.54 16.08
C THR A 628 -12.14 20.31 15.07
N MET A 629 -11.84 19.62 13.97
CA MET A 629 -12.84 19.34 12.92
C MET A 629 -12.73 17.92 12.37
N LYS A 630 -13.83 17.44 11.81
CA LYS A 630 -13.90 16.16 11.11
C LYS A 630 -14.35 16.40 9.68
N ILE A 631 -13.56 15.92 8.72
CA ILE A 631 -13.89 15.98 7.29
C ILE A 631 -13.87 14.53 6.80
N HIS A 632 -15.04 13.93 6.57
CA HIS A 632 -15.08 12.50 6.27
C HIS A 632 -16.17 12.06 5.32
N HIS A 633 -15.95 10.96 4.60
CA HIS A 633 -16.97 10.40 3.69
C HIS A 633 -17.39 11.38 2.58
N ASN A 634 -16.52 12.31 2.20
CA ASN A 634 -16.80 13.24 1.10
C ASN A 634 -16.21 12.71 -0.22
N SER A 635 -16.91 12.96 -1.32
CA SER A 635 -16.43 12.80 -2.69
C SER A 635 -16.14 14.18 -3.28
N VAL A 636 -14.87 14.47 -3.53
CA VAL A 636 -14.38 15.80 -3.94
C VAL A 636 -13.73 15.69 -5.32
N THR A 637 -14.13 16.56 -6.26
CA THR A 637 -13.40 16.77 -7.52
C THR A 637 -12.94 18.22 -7.59
N ALA A 638 -11.64 18.46 -7.77
CA ALA A 638 -11.04 19.78 -7.83
C ALA A 638 -10.17 19.97 -9.08
N ARG A 639 -10.15 21.18 -9.66
CA ARG A 639 -9.15 21.56 -10.68
C ARG A 639 -7.79 21.99 -10.08
N HIS A 640 -7.72 22.23 -8.76
CA HIS A 640 -6.51 22.69 -8.06
C HIS A 640 -6.32 22.07 -6.65
N ILE A 641 -6.99 22.59 -5.61
CA ILE A 641 -6.89 22.05 -4.23
C ILE A 641 -8.19 21.37 -3.81
N GLY A 642 -8.11 20.14 -3.30
CA GLY A 642 -9.24 19.39 -2.77
C GLY A 642 -9.65 19.87 -1.38
N ILE A 643 -8.96 19.38 -0.35
CA ILE A 643 -9.26 19.63 1.07
C ILE A 643 -8.05 20.30 1.70
N LYS A 644 -8.22 21.52 2.18
CA LYS A 644 -7.26 22.21 3.04
C LYS A 644 -7.86 22.37 4.42
N ALA A 645 -7.46 21.48 5.32
CA ALA A 645 -7.97 21.43 6.68
C ALA A 645 -7.30 22.48 7.57
N GLY A 646 -8.00 22.90 8.63
CA GLY A 646 -7.44 23.73 9.69
C GLY A 646 -6.55 22.94 10.66
N TYR A 647 -6.41 23.45 11.88
CA TYR A 647 -5.62 22.82 12.94
C TYR A 647 -6.41 21.71 13.63
N ASN A 648 -5.73 20.68 14.15
CA ASN A 648 -6.37 19.60 14.92
C ASN A 648 -7.51 18.91 14.16
N ALA A 649 -7.34 18.76 12.84
CA ALA A 649 -8.34 18.17 11.97
C ALA A 649 -8.14 16.65 11.84
N GLU A 650 -9.26 15.92 11.84
CA GLU A 650 -9.36 14.51 11.49
C GLU A 650 -9.97 14.38 10.09
N VAL A 651 -9.16 14.03 9.09
CA VAL A 651 -9.57 13.91 7.69
C VAL A 651 -9.51 12.46 7.26
N TYR A 652 -10.67 11.82 7.08
CA TYR A 652 -10.70 10.38 6.83
C TYR A 652 -11.84 9.87 5.96
N ASN A 653 -11.65 8.72 5.30
CA ASN A 653 -12.64 8.12 4.41
C ASN A 653 -13.13 9.09 3.32
N ASN A 654 -12.29 9.99 2.82
CA ASN A 654 -12.63 10.85 1.69
C ASN A 654 -12.09 10.26 0.39
N GLN A 655 -12.82 10.49 -0.70
CA GLN A 655 -12.31 10.30 -2.06
C GLN A 655 -12.08 11.66 -2.69
N VAL A 656 -10.84 11.96 -3.06
CA VAL A 656 -10.44 13.25 -3.66
C VAL A 656 -9.84 13.01 -5.03
N THR A 657 -10.39 13.65 -6.05
CA THR A 657 -9.87 13.64 -7.42
C THR A 657 -9.37 15.02 -7.78
N ILE A 658 -8.09 15.13 -8.11
CA ILE A 658 -7.43 16.37 -8.55
C ILE A 658 -7.16 16.30 -10.04
N ASN A 659 -7.79 17.20 -10.79
CA ASN A 659 -7.56 17.42 -12.22
C ASN A 659 -6.71 18.69 -12.39
N SER A 660 -5.45 18.62 -11.94
CA SER A 660 -4.51 19.73 -11.88
C SER A 660 -4.37 20.44 -13.24
N ILE A 661 -4.76 21.72 -13.28
CA ILE A 661 -4.53 22.56 -14.46
C ILE A 661 -3.31 23.49 -14.31
N ASP A 662 -2.72 23.56 -13.11
CA ASP A 662 -1.51 24.34 -12.80
C ASP A 662 -0.67 23.66 -11.70
N THR A 663 0.52 24.18 -11.45
CA THR A 663 1.48 23.70 -10.47
C THR A 663 0.98 23.82 -9.02
N ASN A 664 1.56 23.08 -8.07
CA ASN A 664 1.20 23.10 -6.63
C ASN A 664 -0.27 22.73 -6.32
N SER A 665 -0.91 21.97 -7.21
CA SER A 665 -2.24 21.42 -6.98
C SER A 665 -2.17 20.24 -6.01
N PHE A 666 -2.94 20.22 -4.93
CA PHE A 666 -2.92 19.11 -3.97
C PHE A 666 -4.29 18.58 -3.54
N GLY A 667 -4.33 17.29 -3.19
CA GLY A 667 -5.51 16.59 -2.71
C GLY A 667 -5.92 17.00 -1.31
N ILE A 668 -5.10 16.65 -0.31
CA ILE A 668 -5.40 16.81 1.11
C ILE A 668 -4.20 17.48 1.80
N SER A 669 -4.49 18.42 2.71
CA SER A 669 -3.52 19.02 3.64
C SER A 669 -4.11 19.06 5.05
N VAL A 670 -3.30 18.68 6.04
CA VAL A 670 -3.66 18.66 7.47
C VAL A 670 -2.48 19.12 8.31
N ARG A 671 -2.74 19.95 9.32
CA ARG A 671 -1.75 20.47 10.28
C ARG A 671 -2.15 20.13 11.71
N ASN A 672 -1.18 19.64 12.51
CA ASN A 672 -1.38 19.27 13.91
C ASN A 672 -2.57 18.32 14.12
N GLY A 673 -2.77 17.38 13.20
CA GLY A 673 -3.94 16.50 13.16
C GLY A 673 -3.64 15.18 12.46
N ALA A 674 -4.64 14.54 11.91
CA ALA A 674 -4.47 13.28 11.19
C ALA A 674 -5.22 13.22 9.86
N ALA A 675 -4.59 12.56 8.89
CA ALA A 675 -5.20 12.18 7.62
C ALA A 675 -5.09 10.67 7.43
N HIS A 676 -6.21 9.95 7.37
CA HIS A 676 -6.19 8.50 7.27
C HIS A 676 -7.33 7.88 6.46
N HIS A 677 -7.10 6.72 5.85
CA HIS A 677 -8.14 5.99 5.10
C HIS A 677 -8.75 6.80 3.93
N ASN A 678 -8.01 7.76 3.38
CA ASN A 678 -8.45 8.53 2.21
C ASN A 678 -7.94 7.89 0.92
N LYS A 679 -8.72 8.04 -0.17
CA LYS A 679 -8.26 7.81 -1.54
C LYS A 679 -8.05 9.15 -2.23
N VAL A 680 -6.85 9.35 -2.77
CA VAL A 680 -6.55 10.54 -3.55
C VAL A 680 -6.03 10.13 -4.92
N TYR A 681 -6.72 10.59 -5.96
CA TYR A 681 -6.36 10.41 -7.37
C TYR A 681 -5.95 11.77 -7.94
N GLY A 682 -4.78 11.84 -8.57
CA GLY A 682 -4.28 13.10 -9.14
C GLY A 682 -3.83 12.93 -10.58
N THR A 683 -4.35 13.77 -11.48
CA THR A 683 -3.85 13.91 -12.85
C THR A 683 -3.59 15.37 -13.21
N GLY A 684 -2.81 15.63 -14.26
CA GLY A 684 -2.65 16.97 -14.81
C GLY A 684 -1.23 17.53 -14.76
N VAL A 685 -1.07 18.82 -14.48
CA VAL A 685 0.22 19.53 -14.59
C VAL A 685 1.18 19.17 -13.46
N HIS A 686 0.71 19.29 -12.21
CA HIS A 686 1.50 18.96 -11.02
C HIS A 686 0.60 18.43 -9.90
N PRO A 687 0.00 17.24 -10.06
CA PRO A 687 -0.84 16.67 -9.03
C PRO A 687 0.00 16.20 -7.83
N ILE A 688 -0.37 16.65 -6.64
CA ILE A 688 0.16 16.20 -5.36
C ILE A 688 -0.99 15.54 -4.58
N ALA A 689 -0.84 14.32 -4.08
CA ALA A 689 -1.94 13.72 -3.31
C ALA A 689 -2.07 14.35 -1.91
N PHE A 690 -0.97 14.37 -1.16
CA PHE A 690 -0.90 14.87 0.21
C PHE A 690 0.17 15.95 0.35
N TRP A 691 -0.27 17.13 0.80
CA TRP A 691 0.61 18.17 1.30
C TRP A 691 0.78 17.96 2.81
N CYS A 692 1.97 17.53 3.21
CA CYS A 692 2.23 17.12 4.58
C CYS A 692 2.67 18.35 5.38
N GLU A 693 1.78 18.89 6.23
CA GLU A 693 2.13 19.99 7.14
C GLU A 693 2.75 19.48 8.45
N GLU A 694 3.08 20.39 9.36
CA GLU A 694 3.72 20.08 10.64
C GLU A 694 2.84 19.31 11.63
N SER A 695 3.50 18.47 12.44
CA SER A 695 2.94 17.72 13.57
C SER A 695 1.75 16.84 13.19
N THR A 696 1.78 16.24 12.00
CA THR A 696 0.65 15.50 11.44
C THR A 696 0.93 13.99 11.39
N LYS A 697 -0.11 13.19 11.65
CA LYS A 697 -0.09 11.75 11.40
C LYS A 697 -0.79 11.43 10.09
N ILE A 698 -0.09 10.79 9.15
CA ILE A 698 -0.66 10.43 7.85
C ILE A 698 -0.54 8.92 7.67
N TYR A 699 -1.68 8.21 7.72
CA TYR A 699 -1.63 6.75 7.72
C TYR A 699 -2.77 6.04 7.01
N THR A 700 -2.50 4.86 6.47
CA THR A 700 -3.52 4.02 5.80
C THR A 700 -4.22 4.77 4.66
N ASN A 701 -3.53 5.65 3.94
CA ASN A 701 -4.07 6.33 2.77
C ASN A 701 -3.62 5.63 1.48
N TYR A 702 -4.43 5.79 0.43
CA TYR A 702 -4.08 5.42 -0.94
C TYR A 702 -3.93 6.68 -1.79
N ALA A 703 -2.74 6.86 -2.35
CA ALA A 703 -2.42 7.95 -3.26
C ALA A 703 -2.03 7.37 -4.61
N GLU A 704 -2.73 7.78 -5.66
CA GLU A 704 -2.36 7.45 -7.04
C GLU A 704 -2.30 8.73 -7.88
N VAL A 705 -1.11 9.02 -8.41
CA VAL A 705 -0.87 10.26 -9.14
C VAL A 705 -0.15 10.03 -10.46
N GLN A 706 -0.53 10.82 -11.46
CA GLN A 706 0.11 10.82 -12.77
C GLN A 706 0.17 12.24 -13.33
N ASN A 707 1.34 12.71 -13.72
CA ASN A 707 1.40 13.95 -14.49
C ASN A 707 1.00 13.67 -15.96
N THR A 708 0.04 14.42 -16.48
CA THR A 708 -0.56 14.23 -17.82
C THR A 708 -0.66 15.51 -18.64
N LYS A 709 -0.20 16.66 -18.12
CA LYS A 709 -0.24 17.96 -18.81
C LYS A 709 1.05 18.75 -18.60
N TRP A 710 1.32 19.70 -19.50
CA TRP A 710 2.46 20.61 -19.42
C TRP A 710 2.16 21.87 -18.61
N GLY A 711 3.15 22.36 -17.83
CA GLY A 711 3.10 23.61 -17.07
C GLY A 711 4.17 24.60 -17.52
N ALA A 712 3.83 25.89 -17.59
CA ALA A 712 4.68 26.92 -18.18
C ALA A 712 5.80 27.46 -17.27
N GLU A 713 5.71 27.24 -15.96
CA GLU A 713 6.44 27.98 -14.94
C GLU A 713 7.93 27.62 -14.81
N TYR A 714 8.28 26.34 -14.98
CA TYR A 714 9.64 25.86 -14.64
C TYR A 714 10.30 25.05 -15.76
N GLY A 715 9.65 24.90 -16.92
CA GLY A 715 10.11 23.96 -17.95
C GLY A 715 9.89 22.48 -17.60
N ASP A 716 9.70 22.16 -16.32
CA ASP A 716 9.55 20.79 -15.81
C ASP A 716 8.12 20.50 -15.30
N THR A 717 7.58 19.33 -15.66
CA THR A 717 6.34 18.78 -15.11
C THR A 717 6.66 17.77 -14.01
N GLY A 718 5.75 17.56 -13.05
CA GLY A 718 5.98 16.54 -12.04
C GLY A 718 4.73 16.04 -11.34
N SER A 719 4.87 15.02 -10.52
CA SER A 719 3.79 14.49 -9.69
C SER A 719 4.35 13.93 -8.39
N SER A 720 3.54 13.95 -7.34
CA SER A 720 3.96 13.42 -6.05
C SER A 720 2.81 12.84 -5.24
N CYS A 721 3.03 11.72 -4.56
CA CYS A 721 2.03 11.24 -3.61
C CYS A 721 2.11 12.09 -2.32
N TYR A 722 3.30 12.24 -1.75
CA TYR A 722 3.49 12.91 -0.47
C TYR A 722 4.58 13.97 -0.60
N ARG A 723 4.26 15.21 -0.23
CA ARG A 723 5.20 16.33 -0.31
C ARG A 723 5.42 16.97 1.06
N MET A 724 6.68 17.05 1.46
CA MET A 724 7.22 17.70 2.66
C MET A 724 8.36 18.61 2.25
N VAL A 725 8.10 19.92 2.17
CA VAL A 725 9.07 20.91 1.68
C VAL A 725 9.02 22.20 2.49
N TRP A 726 10.14 22.91 2.56
CA TRP A 726 10.27 24.24 3.18
C TRP A 726 9.87 24.29 4.67
N GLY A 727 10.20 23.25 5.44
CA GLY A 727 9.92 23.18 6.87
C GLY A 727 8.55 22.60 7.22
N ASN A 728 7.73 22.30 6.21
CA ASN A 728 6.51 21.51 6.40
C ASN A 728 6.85 20.04 6.67
N GLY A 729 5.98 19.36 7.41
CA GLY A 729 6.15 17.94 7.74
C GLY A 729 7.04 17.66 8.95
N LYS A 730 7.58 18.68 9.63
CA LYS A 730 8.30 18.46 10.90
C LYS A 730 7.42 17.76 11.93
N ASP A 731 8.05 16.99 12.79
CA ASP A 731 7.46 16.19 13.87
C ASP A 731 6.25 15.37 13.44
N SER A 732 6.28 14.89 12.19
CA SER A 732 5.21 14.10 11.58
C SER A 732 5.57 12.62 11.49
N GLU A 733 4.53 11.80 11.44
CA GLU A 733 4.62 10.34 11.34
C GLU A 733 3.79 9.89 10.13
N ILE A 734 4.46 9.28 9.14
CA ILE A 734 3.83 8.87 7.88
C ILE A 734 3.99 7.37 7.69
N MET A 735 2.89 6.63 7.79
CA MET A 735 2.97 5.16 7.90
C MET A 735 1.82 4.40 7.28
N TYR A 736 2.06 3.16 6.83
CA TYR A 736 1.02 2.27 6.27
C TYR A 736 0.28 2.83 5.06
N ASN A 737 0.88 3.77 4.34
CA ASN A 737 0.29 4.32 3.14
C ASN A 737 0.74 3.55 1.90
N THR A 738 -0.11 3.53 0.87
CA THR A 738 0.30 3.15 -0.48
C THR A 738 0.40 4.39 -1.36
N CYS A 739 1.56 4.54 -1.99
CA CYS A 739 1.81 5.51 -3.05
C CYS A 739 2.02 4.75 -4.36
N ILE A 740 1.20 5.09 -5.36
CA ILE A 740 1.39 4.68 -6.76
C ILE A 740 1.62 5.94 -7.59
N LEU A 741 2.84 6.09 -8.07
CA LEU A 741 3.27 7.21 -8.88
C LEU A 741 3.53 6.74 -10.30
N HIS A 742 2.88 7.38 -11.25
CA HIS A 742 3.08 7.20 -12.68
C HIS A 742 3.74 8.44 -13.26
N ALA A 743 5.04 8.40 -13.53
CA ALA A 743 5.75 9.49 -14.19
C ALA A 743 5.62 9.36 -15.71
N THR A 744 5.34 10.46 -16.40
CA THR A 744 5.26 10.53 -17.88
C THR A 744 5.89 11.83 -18.36
N ALA A 745 6.68 11.84 -19.43
CA ALA A 745 7.42 12.99 -19.94
C ALA A 745 6.73 13.70 -21.12
N ASN A 746 5.76 13.07 -21.78
CA ASN A 746 5.42 13.45 -23.13
C ASN A 746 4.24 14.42 -23.24
N TYR A 747 4.49 15.67 -23.66
CA TYR A 747 3.76 16.38 -24.74
C TYR A 747 4.66 17.49 -25.33
N ASN A 748 5.14 17.31 -26.57
CA ASN A 748 5.78 18.32 -27.47
C ASN A 748 7.30 18.38 -27.62
N ASN A 749 8.03 17.28 -27.44
CA ASN A 749 9.33 17.09 -28.12
C ASN A 749 10.43 18.15 -27.82
N LYS A 750 10.41 18.82 -26.65
CA LYS A 750 11.49 19.76 -26.26
C LYS A 750 12.48 19.27 -25.19
N GLY A 751 12.60 17.95 -25.00
CA GLY A 751 13.72 17.36 -24.25
C GLY A 751 13.77 17.71 -22.76
N TRP A 752 12.61 17.76 -22.09
CA TRP A 752 12.50 18.16 -20.69
C TRP A 752 12.55 16.97 -19.72
N ASP A 753 13.07 17.20 -18.52
CA ASP A 753 13.06 16.22 -17.43
C ASP A 753 11.70 16.29 -16.71
N SER A 754 10.81 15.33 -16.98
CA SER A 754 9.61 15.17 -16.15
C SER A 754 9.94 14.38 -14.89
N TRP A 755 9.56 14.89 -13.72
CA TRP A 755 9.92 14.33 -12.42
C TRP A 755 8.70 13.83 -11.64
N GLY A 756 8.53 12.52 -11.58
CA GLY A 756 7.71 11.87 -10.57
C GLY A 756 8.53 11.64 -9.30
N ARG A 757 8.00 12.07 -8.15
CA ARG A 757 8.57 11.82 -6.81
C ARG A 757 7.52 11.22 -5.90
N GLY A 758 7.62 9.92 -5.60
CA GLY A 758 6.61 9.23 -4.78
C GLY A 758 6.46 9.95 -3.44
N PHE A 759 7.57 10.03 -2.72
CA PHE A 759 7.77 10.91 -1.57
C PHE A 759 8.78 11.98 -1.91
N TRP A 760 8.39 13.24 -1.75
CA TRP A 760 9.25 14.41 -1.93
C TRP A 760 9.50 15.05 -0.57
N LEU A 761 10.73 14.94 -0.06
CA LEU A 761 11.10 15.19 1.32
C LEU A 761 12.17 16.28 1.48
N GLY A 762 12.11 17.01 2.60
CA GLY A 762 13.17 17.90 3.07
C GLY A 762 12.88 18.57 4.42
N LEU A 763 13.79 18.41 5.39
CA LEU A 763 13.78 19.13 6.67
C LEU A 763 14.94 20.15 6.71
N PRO A 764 14.65 21.47 6.58
CA PRO A 764 15.66 22.51 6.42
C PRO A 764 16.32 22.96 7.73
N ASP A 765 16.07 22.26 8.85
CA ASP A 765 16.64 22.56 10.16
C ASP A 765 17.04 21.24 10.84
N GLU A 766 18.25 21.20 11.41
CA GLU A 766 18.90 20.03 11.98
C GLU A 766 18.15 19.41 13.18
N THR A 767 17.30 20.22 13.83
CA THR A 767 16.54 19.82 15.03
C THR A 767 15.22 19.14 14.69
N LEU A 768 14.73 19.29 13.46
CA LEU A 768 13.42 18.78 13.05
C LEU A 768 13.47 17.27 12.88
N SER A 769 12.41 16.58 13.31
CA SER A 769 12.30 15.13 13.18
C SER A 769 11.13 14.71 12.28
N THR A 770 11.22 13.58 11.60
CA THR A 770 10.07 12.94 10.93
C THR A 770 10.37 11.47 10.80
N ASP A 771 9.36 10.63 11.06
CA ASP A 771 9.44 9.19 10.86
C ASP A 771 8.51 8.75 9.73
N LEU A 772 9.07 8.13 8.70
CA LEU A 772 8.36 7.58 7.56
C LEU A 772 8.59 6.07 7.54
N HIS A 773 7.55 5.29 7.79
CA HIS A 773 7.73 3.86 7.94
C HIS A 773 6.58 2.98 7.51
N ASP A 774 6.88 1.72 7.19
CA ASP A 774 5.87 0.73 6.82
C ASP A 774 4.97 1.15 5.63
N ASN A 775 5.48 1.96 4.71
CA ASN A 775 4.75 2.37 3.51
C ASN A 775 5.11 1.47 2.31
N VAL A 776 4.19 1.38 1.36
CA VAL A 776 4.42 0.78 0.04
C VAL A 776 4.48 1.89 -1.00
N ILE A 777 5.65 2.02 -1.64
CA ILE A 777 5.96 3.13 -2.53
C ILE A 777 6.34 2.57 -3.88
N ILE A 778 5.49 2.77 -4.88
CA ILE A 778 5.70 2.28 -6.24
C ILE A 778 5.79 3.50 -7.16
N ALA A 779 6.95 3.69 -7.78
CA ALA A 779 7.17 4.76 -8.76
C ALA A 779 7.58 4.18 -10.11
N THR A 780 6.70 4.33 -11.10
CA THR A 780 6.95 3.84 -12.46
C THR A 780 7.07 4.99 -13.44
N ASN A 781 8.15 4.96 -14.20
CA ASN A 781 8.26 5.65 -15.47
C ASN A 781 7.48 4.83 -16.52
N ASN A 782 6.45 5.42 -17.11
CA ASN A 782 5.57 4.74 -18.06
C ASN A 782 6.00 4.90 -19.52
N ASP A 783 6.90 5.85 -19.85
CA ASP A 783 7.30 6.15 -21.23
C ASP A 783 8.79 5.92 -21.52
N GLY A 784 9.55 5.48 -20.52
CA GLY A 784 10.99 5.24 -20.63
C GLY A 784 11.85 6.50 -20.67
N ILE A 785 11.24 7.68 -20.53
CA ILE A 785 11.92 8.98 -20.57
C ILE A 785 11.82 9.69 -19.22
N ALA A 786 10.64 9.65 -18.58
CA ALA A 786 10.41 10.34 -17.31
C ALA A 786 11.32 9.84 -16.17
N LYS A 787 11.63 10.71 -15.22
CA LYS A 787 12.36 10.34 -13.99
C LYS A 787 11.33 9.99 -12.92
N ALA A 788 11.39 8.77 -12.38
CA ALA A 788 10.43 8.26 -11.39
C ALA A 788 11.17 7.84 -10.11
N ALA A 789 11.42 8.80 -9.22
CA ALA A 789 12.01 8.51 -7.92
C ALA A 789 10.93 8.04 -6.94
N ALA A 790 11.12 6.88 -6.29
CA ALA A 790 10.19 6.45 -5.25
C ALA A 790 10.30 7.33 -4.00
N ILE A 791 11.52 7.56 -3.52
CA ILE A 791 11.83 8.50 -2.45
C ILE A 791 12.81 9.55 -2.98
N ALA A 792 12.47 10.83 -2.86
CA ALA A 792 13.29 11.95 -3.29
C ALA A 792 13.50 12.92 -2.14
N ILE A 793 14.73 12.99 -1.62
CA ILE A 793 15.15 13.95 -0.59
C ILE A 793 15.85 15.10 -1.30
N VAL A 794 15.05 16.04 -1.80
CA VAL A 794 15.50 17.06 -2.78
C VAL A 794 14.99 18.45 -2.42
N SER A 795 14.85 18.73 -1.12
CA SER A 795 14.37 20.02 -0.62
C SER A 795 15.18 20.52 0.58
N ASN A 796 16.50 20.42 0.45
CA ASN A 796 17.50 20.91 1.40
C ASN A 796 17.33 20.27 2.78
N ASN A 797 17.37 18.94 2.83
CA ASN A 797 17.35 18.24 4.10
C ASN A 797 18.69 18.39 4.80
N VAL A 798 18.72 19.03 5.96
CA VAL A 798 19.91 19.10 6.83
C VAL A 798 19.72 18.33 8.14
N SER A 799 18.53 17.76 8.36
CA SER A 799 18.25 16.98 9.56
C SER A 799 18.75 15.53 9.47
N PRO A 800 19.50 15.05 10.47
CA PRO A 800 19.78 13.62 10.66
C PRO A 800 18.61 12.84 11.25
N ASN A 801 17.56 13.54 11.70
CA ASN A 801 16.39 12.93 12.34
C ASN A 801 15.25 12.65 11.34
N LEU A 802 15.51 12.77 10.03
CA LEU A 802 14.63 12.22 9.00
C LEU A 802 14.88 10.71 8.90
N LYS A 803 13.95 9.92 9.44
CA LYS A 803 14.00 8.45 9.45
C LYS A 803 13.03 7.89 8.42
N ILE A 804 13.53 6.97 7.62
CA ILE A 804 12.83 6.26 6.56
C ILE A 804 13.06 4.78 6.84
N ARG A 805 12.10 4.10 7.46
CA ARG A 805 12.32 2.73 7.94
C ARG A 805 11.25 1.73 7.56
N ASN A 806 11.63 0.49 7.32
CA ASN A 806 10.69 -0.60 7.10
C ASN A 806 9.70 -0.40 5.93
N ASN A 807 10.07 0.39 4.91
CA ASN A 807 9.23 0.63 3.74
C ASN A 807 9.56 -0.36 2.63
N ARG A 808 8.56 -0.70 1.80
CA ARG A 808 8.77 -1.35 0.51
C ARG A 808 8.83 -0.28 -0.57
N VAL A 809 9.99 -0.14 -1.20
CA VAL A 809 10.30 0.98 -2.09
C VAL A 809 10.66 0.44 -3.46
N GLU A 810 9.78 0.62 -4.42
CA GLU A 810 9.91 0.09 -5.77
C GLU A 810 10.02 1.19 -6.81
N SER A 811 10.97 1.04 -7.72
CA SER A 811 11.09 1.94 -8.87
C SER A 811 11.70 1.25 -10.07
N ASN A 812 11.41 1.78 -11.25
CA ASN A 812 12.09 1.43 -12.49
C ASN A 812 13.11 2.50 -12.96
N TRP A 813 13.30 3.59 -12.19
CA TRP A 813 14.33 4.61 -12.43
C TRP A 813 15.26 4.83 -11.23
N ALA A 814 14.71 5.15 -10.05
CA ALA A 814 15.46 5.18 -8.79
C ALA A 814 14.60 4.94 -7.56
N ASN A 815 15.06 4.07 -6.66
CA ASN A 815 14.40 3.91 -5.36
C ASN A 815 14.62 5.15 -4.49
N VAL A 816 15.86 5.66 -4.47
CA VAL A 816 16.24 6.84 -3.70
C VAL A 816 16.93 7.87 -4.59
N LEU A 817 16.48 9.12 -4.50
CA LEU A 817 17.10 10.30 -5.11
C LEU A 817 17.50 11.27 -4.00
N LEU A 818 18.79 11.56 -3.88
CA LEU A 818 19.36 12.40 -2.82
C LEU A 818 19.60 13.86 -3.27
N ALA A 819 19.47 14.15 -4.56
CA ALA A 819 19.53 15.50 -5.10
C ALA A 819 18.89 15.59 -6.49
N ASP A 820 18.30 16.75 -6.77
CA ASP A 820 17.96 17.24 -8.09
C ASP A 820 18.02 18.79 -8.11
N HIS A 821 17.47 19.42 -9.15
CA HIS A 821 17.47 20.89 -9.29
C HIS A 821 16.64 21.63 -8.23
N TYR A 822 15.76 20.95 -7.47
CA TYR A 822 15.02 21.54 -6.35
C TYR A 822 15.82 21.59 -5.06
N GLY A 823 16.89 20.79 -4.93
CA GLY A 823 17.72 20.76 -3.73
C GLY A 823 18.39 19.42 -3.50
N HIS A 824 18.97 19.29 -2.31
CA HIS A 824 19.85 18.18 -1.93
C HIS A 824 19.54 17.69 -0.51
N ALA A 825 20.15 16.57 -0.13
CA ALA A 825 20.15 16.04 1.23
C ALA A 825 21.55 16.18 1.83
N ASP A 826 21.78 17.03 2.83
CA ASP A 826 23.08 17.11 3.54
C ASP A 826 22.97 16.63 5.01
N GLY A 827 21.79 16.21 5.45
CA GLY A 827 21.54 15.81 6.84
C GLY A 827 21.90 14.36 7.20
N TYR A 828 22.39 13.52 6.28
CA TYR A 828 22.50 12.06 6.50
C TYR A 828 21.18 11.39 6.91
N ALA A 829 20.10 11.63 6.15
CA ALA A 829 18.82 10.95 6.36
C ALA A 829 19.00 9.42 6.46
N GLN A 830 18.24 8.80 7.36
CA GLN A 830 18.45 7.41 7.77
C GLN A 830 17.44 6.48 7.07
N PHE A 831 17.96 5.54 6.28
CA PHE A 831 17.22 4.47 5.62
C PHE A 831 17.48 3.15 6.35
N ILE A 832 16.50 2.64 7.09
CA ILE A 832 16.69 1.50 8.00
C ILE A 832 15.70 0.39 7.64
N ASP A 833 16.13 -0.85 7.47
CA ASP A 833 15.24 -2.01 7.25
C ASP A 833 14.26 -1.87 6.06
N ASN A 834 14.55 -1.03 5.06
CA ASN A 834 13.68 -0.93 3.89
C ASN A 834 13.98 -2.06 2.91
N THR A 835 12.97 -2.46 2.12
CA THR A 835 13.13 -3.33 0.97
C THR A 835 13.14 -2.51 -0.30
N PHE A 836 14.28 -2.46 -1.00
CA PHE A 836 14.41 -1.78 -2.29
C PHE A 836 14.24 -2.78 -3.45
N VAL A 837 13.35 -2.46 -4.38
CA VAL A 837 12.98 -3.36 -5.48
C VAL A 837 13.13 -2.65 -6.82
N LYS A 838 13.82 -3.30 -7.75
CA LYS A 838 13.85 -2.90 -9.16
C LYS A 838 12.67 -3.57 -9.89
N ARG A 839 11.78 -2.78 -10.51
CA ARG A 839 10.59 -3.33 -11.21
C ARG A 839 10.85 -3.80 -12.63
N ASP A 840 11.62 -3.05 -13.41
CA ASP A 840 11.85 -3.32 -14.83
C ASP A 840 13.31 -3.13 -15.23
N ASN A 841 13.72 -3.70 -16.36
CA ASN A 841 15.08 -3.59 -16.89
C ASN A 841 15.31 -2.31 -17.71
N TYR A 842 15.14 -1.14 -17.09
CA TYR A 842 15.61 0.12 -17.67
C TYR A 842 17.11 0.29 -17.45
N SER A 843 17.83 0.66 -18.50
CA SER A 843 19.29 0.81 -18.49
C SER A 843 19.79 1.96 -17.63
N SER A 844 18.97 3.01 -17.46
CA SER A 844 19.27 4.20 -16.64
C SER A 844 18.98 3.99 -15.16
N TYR A 845 18.39 2.85 -14.77
CA TYR A 845 18.06 2.53 -13.39
C TYR A 845 19.30 2.54 -12.49
N ARG A 846 19.15 3.11 -11.31
CA ARG A 846 20.08 2.97 -10.18
C ARG A 846 19.25 2.87 -8.90
N THR A 847 19.72 2.10 -7.93
CA THR A 847 19.05 2.00 -6.63
C THR A 847 19.08 3.35 -5.92
N ILE A 848 20.23 4.03 -5.96
CA ILE A 848 20.43 5.37 -5.39
C ILE A 848 20.99 6.30 -6.48
N LYS A 849 20.42 7.50 -6.60
CA LYS A 849 20.89 8.58 -7.48
C LYS A 849 21.10 9.88 -6.71
N SER A 850 22.02 10.71 -7.19
CA SER A 850 22.15 12.13 -6.88
C SER A 850 22.50 12.81 -8.20
N GLU A 851 21.66 13.74 -8.65
CA GLU A 851 21.84 14.46 -9.91
C GLU A 851 21.63 15.98 -9.66
N TYR A 852 22.19 16.85 -10.52
CA TYR A 852 21.95 18.30 -10.59
C TYR A 852 22.22 19.13 -9.33
N SER A 853 23.08 18.67 -8.41
CA SER A 853 23.51 19.45 -7.24
C SER A 853 25.02 19.48 -7.13
N SER A 854 25.59 20.67 -7.01
CA SER A 854 26.97 20.88 -6.55
C SER A 854 27.08 20.74 -5.03
N ILE A 855 26.01 20.98 -4.28
CA ILE A 855 26.00 20.94 -2.81
C ILE A 855 26.02 19.47 -2.32
N PRO A 856 26.59 19.17 -1.13
CA PRO A 856 26.64 17.83 -0.57
C PRO A 856 25.33 17.05 -0.65
N SER A 857 25.46 15.74 -0.86
CA SER A 857 24.33 14.81 -0.96
C SER A 857 24.64 13.54 -0.18
N THR A 858 23.98 13.35 0.95
CA THR A 858 24.32 12.38 1.99
C THR A 858 23.15 11.51 2.42
N GLY A 859 23.45 10.27 2.85
CA GLY A 859 22.46 9.33 3.37
C GLY A 859 23.08 8.14 4.09
N THR A 860 22.38 7.59 5.08
CA THR A 860 22.83 6.42 5.85
C THR A 860 21.87 5.27 5.63
N PHE A 861 22.37 4.11 5.20
CA PHE A 861 21.59 2.92 4.89
C PHE A 861 21.98 1.77 5.80
N ILE A 862 21.09 1.39 6.71
CA ILE A 862 21.29 0.31 7.69
C ILE A 862 20.36 -0.86 7.34
N SER A 863 20.93 -2.04 7.14
CA SER A 863 20.16 -3.31 7.08
C SER A 863 19.00 -3.31 6.07
N ASN A 864 19.20 -2.69 4.90
CA ASN A 864 18.18 -2.64 3.86
C ASN A 864 18.28 -3.86 2.94
N ASP A 865 17.13 -4.44 2.61
CA ASP A 865 17.00 -5.56 1.69
C ASP A 865 16.95 -5.10 0.23
N MET A 866 17.43 -5.98 -0.66
CA MET A 866 17.56 -5.69 -2.09
C MET A 866 16.91 -6.81 -2.92
N GLU A 867 15.94 -6.45 -3.76
CA GLU A 867 15.19 -7.40 -4.60
C GLU A 867 15.14 -6.95 -6.06
N GLY A 868 14.80 -7.87 -6.98
CA GLY A 868 14.56 -7.56 -8.40
C GLY A 868 15.77 -7.05 -9.19
N GLY A 869 16.97 -7.06 -8.59
CA GLY A 869 18.19 -6.46 -9.16
C GLY A 869 18.53 -5.07 -8.63
N ALA A 870 17.83 -4.59 -7.59
CA ALA A 870 18.35 -3.53 -6.74
C ALA A 870 19.65 -3.96 -6.07
N SER A 871 20.54 -3.02 -5.77
CA SER A 871 21.84 -3.30 -5.18
C SER A 871 22.51 -2.03 -4.67
N MET A 872 23.20 -2.13 -3.53
CA MET A 872 24.12 -1.08 -3.05
C MET A 872 25.32 -0.85 -3.97
N ASP A 873 25.55 -1.68 -4.99
CA ASP A 873 26.53 -1.43 -6.04
C ASP A 873 25.96 -0.63 -7.23
N SER A 874 24.63 -0.63 -7.39
CA SER A 874 23.90 0.09 -8.43
C SER A 874 23.56 1.51 -7.98
N ILE A 875 24.56 2.39 -7.98
CA ILE A 875 24.46 3.76 -7.45
C ILE A 875 25.03 4.77 -8.44
N ASN A 876 24.45 5.97 -8.45
CA ASN A 876 25.01 7.15 -9.10
C ASN A 876 25.13 8.36 -8.19
N LEU A 877 26.37 8.83 -7.99
CA LEU A 877 26.70 10.02 -7.20
C LEU A 877 27.45 11.02 -8.09
N GLU A 878 26.76 11.60 -9.08
CA GLU A 878 27.27 12.55 -10.10
C GLU A 878 28.72 13.09 -9.86
N PHE A 879 29.64 12.76 -10.78
CA PHE A 879 31.08 13.04 -10.66
C PHE A 879 31.52 14.47 -10.96
N ASN A 880 30.57 15.37 -11.25
CA ASN A 880 30.89 16.70 -11.76
C ASN A 880 31.35 17.70 -10.68
N GLY A 881 31.35 17.32 -9.40
CA GLY A 881 31.85 18.16 -8.32
C GLY A 881 33.37 18.08 -8.19
N THR A 882 34.09 19.14 -8.58
CA THR A 882 35.56 19.24 -8.42
C THR A 882 35.96 19.99 -7.16
N ASP A 883 35.01 20.62 -6.47
CA ASP A 883 35.30 21.51 -5.35
C ASP A 883 35.23 20.78 -4.01
N ALA A 884 36.02 21.24 -3.04
CA ALA A 884 36.11 20.61 -1.72
C ALA A 884 34.78 20.61 -0.94
N GLU A 885 33.82 21.43 -1.35
CA GLU A 885 32.47 21.53 -0.76
C GLU A 885 31.45 20.56 -1.40
N ASP A 886 31.77 19.86 -2.49
CA ASP A 886 30.81 19.02 -3.25
C ASP A 886 30.75 17.54 -2.77
N GLN A 887 30.84 17.30 -1.45
CA GLN A 887 30.91 15.93 -0.92
C GLN A 887 29.59 15.17 -1.08
N LYS A 888 29.55 14.19 -1.98
CA LYS A 888 28.48 13.20 -2.05
C LYS A 888 28.94 11.96 -1.31
N GLU A 889 28.16 11.51 -0.33
CA GLU A 889 28.55 10.38 0.52
C GLU A 889 27.34 9.57 0.98
N ILE A 890 27.37 8.25 0.79
CA ILE A 890 26.45 7.37 1.51
C ILE A 890 27.21 6.47 2.48
N ARG A 891 26.57 6.12 3.59
CA ARG A 891 27.09 5.17 4.57
C ARG A 891 26.25 3.90 4.50
N VAL A 892 26.90 2.74 4.49
CA VAL A 892 26.22 1.44 4.48
C VAL A 892 26.63 0.69 5.73
N GLY A 893 25.66 0.28 6.54
CA GLY A 893 25.86 -0.36 7.83
C GLY A 893 24.83 -1.45 8.14
N TRP A 894 24.96 -2.01 9.33
CA TRP A 894 24.21 -3.17 9.79
C TRP A 894 23.85 -3.05 11.26
N HIS A 895 22.81 -3.76 11.69
CA HIS A 895 22.48 -3.90 13.09
C HIS A 895 23.52 -4.79 13.79
N LEU A 896 24.03 -4.31 14.92
CA LEU A 896 25.02 -4.97 15.74
C LEU A 896 24.48 -5.18 17.17
N ASN A 897 24.20 -6.44 17.50
CA ASN A 897 23.79 -6.85 18.83
C ASN A 897 25.01 -7.31 19.63
N ILE A 898 25.25 -6.72 20.79
CA ILE A 898 26.43 -6.98 21.62
C ILE A 898 25.99 -7.58 22.94
N THR A 899 26.45 -8.79 23.24
CA THR A 899 26.23 -9.46 24.53
C THR A 899 27.51 -9.40 25.35
N VAL A 900 27.42 -8.95 26.61
CA VAL A 900 28.57 -8.92 27.52
C VAL A 900 28.46 -10.04 28.54
N ARG A 901 29.52 -10.86 28.65
CA ARG A 901 29.61 -11.97 29.59
C ARG A 901 30.85 -11.90 30.47
N ASP A 902 30.78 -12.46 31.66
CA ASP A 902 31.97 -12.70 32.50
C ASP A 902 32.67 -14.02 32.13
N THR A 903 33.81 -14.30 32.76
CA THR A 903 34.57 -15.56 32.57
C THR A 903 33.82 -16.82 33.01
N ALA A 904 32.75 -16.68 33.80
CA ALA A 904 31.85 -17.76 34.19
C ALA A 904 30.64 -17.88 33.26
N ASN A 905 30.65 -17.16 32.12
CA ASN A 905 29.60 -17.12 31.10
C ASN A 905 28.27 -16.48 31.56
N ASN A 906 28.26 -15.75 32.68
CA ASN A 906 27.08 -15.01 33.14
C ASN A 906 26.91 -13.71 32.36
N LEU A 907 25.66 -13.31 32.11
CA LEU A 907 25.33 -12.03 31.48
C LEU A 907 25.67 -10.86 32.42
N VAL A 908 26.29 -9.81 31.90
CA VAL A 908 26.71 -8.64 32.67
C VAL A 908 25.80 -7.46 32.33
N ASN A 909 24.89 -7.13 33.24
CA ASN A 909 24.04 -5.94 33.18
C ASN A 909 24.86 -4.66 33.46
N ASN A 910 24.50 -3.55 32.80
CA ASN A 910 25.04 -2.22 33.03
C ASN A 910 26.56 -2.13 32.76
N ALA A 911 27.08 -2.97 31.87
CA ALA A 911 28.45 -2.88 31.37
C ALA A 911 28.54 -1.74 30.35
N ASP A 912 29.56 -0.89 30.47
CA ASP A 912 29.86 0.15 29.47
C ASP A 912 30.42 -0.52 28.22
N VAL A 913 29.84 -0.21 27.05
CA VAL A 913 30.23 -0.76 25.75
C VAL A 913 30.54 0.38 24.80
N ASP A 914 31.75 0.36 24.25
CA ASP A 914 32.22 1.26 23.20
C ASP A 914 32.47 0.46 21.91
N VAL A 915 32.07 1.01 20.76
CA VAL A 915 32.36 0.47 19.43
C VAL A 915 33.19 1.49 18.65
N TYR A 916 34.36 1.09 18.19
CA TYR A 916 35.30 1.92 17.43
C TYR A 916 35.35 1.45 15.97
N GLU A 917 35.41 2.40 15.04
CA GLU A 917 35.67 2.13 13.63
C GLU A 917 37.15 1.80 13.41
N TYR A 918 37.44 1.08 12.32
CA TYR A 918 38.81 0.69 11.97
C TYR A 918 39.74 1.90 11.75
N ASP A 919 39.21 2.96 11.14
CA ASP A 919 39.95 4.17 10.77
C ASP A 919 39.88 5.30 11.82
N ASP A 920 39.06 5.14 12.86
CA ASP A 920 39.10 5.95 14.09
C ASP A 920 39.11 5.06 15.36
N PRO A 921 40.28 4.51 15.74
CA PRO A 921 40.40 3.67 16.91
C PRO A 921 40.40 4.45 18.24
N VAL A 922 40.24 5.78 18.20
CA VAL A 922 40.36 6.67 19.37
C VAL A 922 38.98 7.15 19.82
N SER A 923 38.11 7.52 18.88
CA SER A 923 36.75 7.99 19.16
C SER A 923 35.74 6.86 18.94
N PRO A 924 34.93 6.51 19.96
CA PRO A 924 33.91 5.50 19.75
C PRO A 924 32.79 6.06 18.86
N ALA A 925 32.42 5.31 17.82
CA ALA A 925 31.25 5.58 17.00
C ALA A 925 29.94 5.31 17.76
N PHE A 926 29.99 4.46 18.77
CA PHE A 926 28.91 4.23 19.72
C PHE A 926 29.46 4.04 21.13
N SER A 927 28.80 4.64 22.11
CA SER A 927 29.01 4.38 23.54
C SER A 927 27.65 4.20 24.22
N GLY A 928 27.47 3.07 24.89
CA GLY A 928 26.22 2.72 25.56
C GLY A 928 26.43 1.76 26.73
N LYS A 929 25.33 1.28 27.32
CA LYS A 929 25.38 0.28 28.39
C LYS A 929 24.49 -0.90 28.07
N THR A 930 24.88 -2.08 28.54
CA THR A 930 24.02 -3.26 28.47
C THR A 930 22.80 -3.13 29.38
N GLY A 931 21.66 -3.61 28.89
CA GLY A 931 20.42 -3.72 29.66
C GLY A 931 20.45 -4.87 30.67
N SER A 932 19.30 -5.15 31.28
CA SER A 932 19.11 -6.19 32.30
C SER A 932 19.42 -7.61 31.82
N ASN A 933 19.34 -7.85 30.51
CA ASN A 933 19.70 -9.10 29.84
C ASN A 933 21.18 -9.16 29.41
N GLY A 934 22.01 -8.19 29.80
CA GLY A 934 23.43 -8.14 29.43
C GLY A 934 23.69 -7.84 27.96
N THR A 935 22.72 -7.28 27.23
CA THR A 935 22.88 -6.91 25.82
C THR A 935 22.73 -5.41 25.59
N VAL A 936 23.39 -4.90 24.56
CA VAL A 936 23.18 -3.57 23.99
C VAL A 936 23.16 -3.70 22.47
N SER A 937 22.34 -2.89 21.80
CA SER A 937 22.22 -2.89 20.34
C SER A 937 22.63 -1.51 19.82
N THR A 938 23.30 -1.50 18.69
CA THR A 938 23.67 -0.29 17.95
C THR A 938 23.70 -0.58 16.46
N ASP A 939 23.68 0.47 15.65
CA ASP A 939 24.05 0.38 14.24
C ASP A 939 25.55 0.61 14.10
N ALA A 940 26.18 -0.07 13.14
CA ALA A 940 27.59 0.09 12.85
C ALA A 940 27.84 0.11 11.34
N ILE A 941 28.68 1.02 10.88
CA ILE A 941 28.89 1.29 9.46
C ILE A 941 29.94 0.34 8.91
N GLN A 942 29.64 -0.40 7.85
CA GLN A 942 30.61 -1.28 7.19
C GLN A 942 31.57 -0.47 6.29
N TYR A 943 31.03 0.45 5.50
CA TYR A 943 31.80 1.29 4.59
C TYR A 943 31.05 2.59 4.23
N HIS A 944 31.81 3.60 3.81
CA HIS A 944 31.29 4.79 3.13
C HIS A 944 31.51 4.65 1.62
N ARG A 945 30.63 5.23 0.82
CA ARG A 945 30.83 5.46 -0.62
C ARG A 945 30.79 6.95 -0.89
N THR A 946 31.78 7.45 -1.61
CA THR A 946 31.90 8.89 -1.89
C THR A 946 32.39 9.20 -3.29
N ASN A 947 32.07 10.37 -3.83
CA ASN A 947 32.65 10.88 -5.07
C ASN A 947 34.09 11.40 -4.91
N LYS A 948 34.64 11.52 -3.68
CA LYS A 948 36.01 12.02 -3.42
C LYS A 948 37.09 10.92 -3.40
N THR A 949 38.27 11.24 -3.92
CA THR A 949 39.48 10.41 -3.90
C THR A 949 40.27 10.59 -2.60
N THR A 950 40.38 9.55 -1.77
CA THR A 950 41.42 9.56 -0.70
C THR A 950 42.23 8.27 -0.58
N SER A 951 41.67 7.09 -0.85
CA SER A 951 42.45 5.81 -0.94
C SER A 951 41.63 4.59 -1.42
N GLY A 952 40.45 4.78 -2.02
CA GLY A 952 39.49 3.71 -2.28
C GLY A 952 39.52 3.09 -3.68
N THR A 953 38.79 1.99 -3.86
CA THR A 953 38.50 1.40 -5.18
C THR A 953 37.20 2.01 -5.75
N PRO A 954 37.18 2.45 -7.03
CA PRO A 954 35.95 2.91 -7.69
C PRO A 954 34.87 1.82 -7.80
N MET A 955 33.60 2.20 -7.62
CA MET A 955 32.37 1.38 -7.70
C MET A 955 31.14 2.27 -8.00
N GLY A 956 30.04 1.71 -8.51
CA GLY A 956 28.94 2.54 -9.07
C GLY A 956 29.48 3.40 -10.22
N ASP A 957 28.87 4.50 -10.64
CA ASP A 957 29.41 5.21 -11.83
C ASP A 957 30.68 6.09 -11.59
N GLY A 958 31.50 5.75 -10.58
CA GLY A 958 32.85 6.30 -10.35
C GLY A 958 33.23 6.51 -8.87
N SER A 959 32.38 6.09 -7.92
CA SER A 959 32.48 6.44 -6.49
C SER A 959 33.46 5.54 -5.74
N TYR A 960 34.15 6.07 -4.74
CA TYR A 960 35.15 5.36 -3.94
C TYR A 960 34.52 4.72 -2.71
N LYS A 961 34.82 3.43 -2.47
CA LYS A 961 34.44 2.71 -1.24
C LYS A 961 35.57 2.80 -0.19
N VAL A 962 35.24 3.21 1.03
CA VAL A 962 36.15 3.30 2.19
C VAL A 962 35.59 2.44 3.32
N TYR A 963 36.32 1.38 3.70
CA TYR A 963 35.88 0.43 4.72
C TYR A 963 36.13 0.95 6.14
N LYS A 964 35.15 0.70 7.02
CA LYS A 964 35.15 1.04 8.45
C LYS A 964 35.34 -0.18 9.36
N THR A 965 35.38 -1.36 8.74
CA THR A 965 35.55 -2.67 9.37
C THR A 965 37.01 -3.15 9.27
N PRO A 966 37.53 -3.96 10.23
CA PRO A 966 36.87 -4.49 11.43
C PRO A 966 36.60 -3.43 12.50
N HIS A 967 35.44 -3.50 13.15
CA HIS A 967 35.15 -2.68 14.33
C HIS A 967 35.80 -3.30 15.56
N THR A 968 36.30 -2.46 16.45
CA THR A 968 36.78 -2.89 17.77
C THR A 968 35.70 -2.60 18.81
N ILE A 969 35.22 -3.63 19.51
CA ILE A 969 34.20 -3.50 20.55
C ILE A 969 34.88 -3.69 21.90
N ARG A 970 34.74 -2.72 22.80
CA ARG A 970 35.29 -2.75 24.15
C ARG A 970 34.17 -2.70 25.19
N ALA A 971 34.11 -3.70 26.06
CA ALA A 971 33.19 -3.74 27.18
C ALA A 971 33.93 -3.58 28.52
N ARG A 972 33.34 -2.87 29.49
CA ARG A 972 33.89 -2.63 30.83
C ARG A 972 32.82 -2.73 31.90
N TYR A 973 33.15 -3.32 33.05
CA TYR A 973 32.29 -3.30 34.23
C TYR A 973 33.14 -3.32 35.50
N GLY A 974 33.09 -2.23 36.27
CA GLY A 974 34.01 -2.02 37.39
C GLY A 974 35.47 -2.00 36.91
N SER A 975 36.32 -2.86 37.47
CA SER A 975 37.71 -3.02 37.04
C SER A 975 37.91 -4.02 35.90
N LYS A 976 36.85 -4.74 35.48
CA LYS A 976 36.92 -5.79 34.46
C LYS A 976 36.75 -5.19 33.07
N SER A 977 37.45 -5.75 32.08
CA SER A 977 37.29 -5.32 30.69
C SER A 977 37.51 -6.45 29.69
N GLY A 978 36.96 -6.29 28.50
CA GLY A 978 37.11 -7.22 27.39
C GLY A 978 37.05 -6.46 26.06
N THR A 979 37.77 -6.96 25.07
CA THR A 979 37.77 -6.40 23.72
C THR A 979 37.61 -7.52 22.71
N THR A 980 36.84 -7.28 21.66
CA THR A 980 36.74 -8.17 20.49
C THR A 980 36.72 -7.35 19.21
N GLN A 981 36.90 -8.00 18.07
CA GLN A 981 36.77 -7.39 16.75
C GLN A 981 35.69 -8.08 15.94
N VAL A 982 34.98 -7.32 15.12
CA VAL A 982 33.94 -7.84 14.24
C VAL A 982 34.10 -7.31 12.82
N ASN A 983 34.04 -8.22 11.84
CA ASN A 983 33.94 -7.86 10.44
C ASN A 983 32.49 -7.89 9.98
N LEU A 984 31.88 -6.72 9.82
CA LEU A 984 30.48 -6.61 9.42
C LEU A 984 30.34 -6.94 7.93
N THR A 985 29.42 -7.83 7.61
CA THR A 985 29.00 -8.17 6.24
C THR A 985 27.48 -8.34 6.14
N GLY A 986 26.75 -7.97 7.18
CA GLY A 986 25.36 -8.29 7.45
C GLY A 986 25.04 -7.98 8.93
N ASP A 987 23.77 -8.10 9.31
CA ASP A 987 23.38 -8.06 10.72
C ASP A 987 24.08 -9.13 11.53
N GLN A 988 24.65 -8.74 12.67
CA GLN A 988 25.52 -9.62 13.44
C GLN A 988 25.29 -9.49 14.94
N SER A 989 25.47 -10.61 15.64
CA SER A 989 25.50 -10.68 17.10
C SER A 989 26.89 -11.09 17.57
N VAL A 990 27.46 -10.34 18.51
CA VAL A 990 28.82 -10.54 19.02
C VAL A 990 28.79 -10.66 20.54
N THR A 991 29.59 -11.57 21.09
CA THR A 991 29.80 -11.69 22.53
C THR A 991 31.15 -11.13 22.94
N VAL A 992 31.18 -10.25 23.94
CA VAL A 992 32.40 -9.75 24.59
C VAL A 992 32.52 -10.38 25.96
N THR A 993 33.64 -11.07 26.22
CA THR A 993 33.93 -11.63 27.55
C THR A 993 34.83 -10.66 28.32
N ILE A 994 34.39 -10.20 29.49
CA ILE A 994 35.18 -9.34 30.38
C ILE A 994 35.92 -10.18 31.43
N GLN A 995 37.17 -9.82 31.71
CA GLN A 995 38.03 -10.48 32.70
C GLN A 995 38.37 -9.55 33.86
#